data_AF-A0AAD7NDE8-F1
#
_entry.id   AF-A0AAD7NDE8-F1
#
_cell.length_a   1.000
_cell.length_b   1.000
_cell.length_c   1.000
_cell.angle_alpha   90.00
_cell.angle_beta   90.00
_cell.angle_gamma   90.00
#
_symmetry.space_group_name_H-M   'P 1'
#
loop_
_entity.id
_entity.type
_entity.pdbx_description
1 polymer ?
#
loop_
_entity_poly.entity_id
_entity_poly.type
_entity_poly.pdbx_seq_one_letter_code
_entity_poly.pdbx_strand_id
1 'polypeptide(L)'
;MDADEALPRAATLPDEIISEILSPALKVSDEAFSHDSESARTFTKSPFMTFTESTSALLVVCKSWLRVSTPLLYHTVVLRSKAQAQALAATLKANPDLGTFIKRLRVEGGFAISMLKILQSSPNITDLFLSLDFASGDNACGLCRGLALVDPIRVTVDKSPRTRESAHTSKLLETLEECIPAWENLAVFKITHLVIRRTLIPEALKKSANLDTFSVSGVIITTQEVIPEYLFLVAENPSVKHIRVTPSHWVGSRPLKELRDAAKADARLRAVLDLAVAPSNKPSPLGATEKHDGPFSYPVQLSANPIAEDAIWSQVLYFALNRPRHQNPFYIPSRQPSPSRLAPLLVCKLFLRLGIPFLYERPALYSDFRVRALLEQLAMKPELGQHIQCLSVGPLREFPMLKDIVAHTPTLTELHGTTGSPSITWKAFTTLGESTGSSLRSFHGIPIPKTAAANPAAFALFTEMRELGWATNTTFKTTAKFIPTDAFRFLVKLTVTTCDESFLTVLAHMELPALQSAIFAAGAAGGTRFFSKHGAKLRELTLSVAQIANKKLGIWQNCPQIKVLGVSCDHKHPAIPSCFDTEDTHTQLECIVFKLAGDSISRLKQAHMTALGTLLSELGDTKAFPALQTIQHPHCSWPTTENEIKKSKWVAWAEGLMEREGRPPIYLVGRDGVRWRPRLKFVSKPTKK
;
A
#
# COMPACT_ATOMS: atom_id res chain seq x y z
N MET A 1 8.25 50.94 -22.37
CA MET A 1 7.16 50.14 -22.97
C MET A 1 6.81 49.08 -21.98
N ASP A 2 5.78 49.40 -21.21
CA ASP A 2 5.23 48.67 -20.09
C ASP A 2 4.59 47.36 -20.56
N ALA A 3 5.12 46.25 -20.07
CA ALA A 3 4.46 44.95 -20.09
C ALA A 3 4.52 44.38 -18.67
N ASP A 4 4.10 45.19 -17.70
CA ASP A 4 3.63 44.72 -16.40
C ASP A 4 2.14 44.34 -16.59
N GLU A 5 1.91 43.39 -17.48
CA GLU A 5 0.61 42.77 -17.66
C GLU A 5 0.42 41.85 -16.45
N ALA A 6 -0.11 42.45 -15.39
CA ALA A 6 -0.41 41.79 -14.14
C ALA A 6 -1.28 40.57 -14.41
N LEU A 7 -0.65 39.40 -14.52
CA LEU A 7 -1.28 38.10 -14.33
C LEU A 7 -2.21 38.29 -13.12
N PRO A 8 -3.54 38.14 -13.30
CA PRO A 8 -4.50 38.47 -12.26
C PRO A 8 -4.05 37.73 -11.02
N ARG A 9 -3.66 38.50 -9.98
CA ARG A 9 -3.23 37.95 -8.68
C ARG A 9 -4.27 36.91 -8.34
N ALA A 10 -3.89 35.64 -8.40
CA ALA A 10 -4.82 34.54 -8.16
C ALA A 10 -5.56 34.88 -6.87
N ALA A 11 -6.88 35.03 -6.97
CA ALA A 11 -7.71 35.47 -5.85
C ALA A 11 -7.30 34.62 -4.64
N THR A 12 -6.76 35.27 -3.61
CA THR A 12 -6.22 34.57 -2.45
C THR A 12 -7.38 33.83 -1.80
N LEU A 13 -7.31 32.50 -1.81
CA LEU A 13 -8.32 31.67 -1.15
C LEU A 13 -8.42 32.09 0.32
N PRO A 14 -9.64 32.21 0.88
CA PRO A 14 -9.82 32.41 2.31
C PRO A 14 -9.12 31.30 3.12
N ASP A 15 -8.66 31.64 4.32
CA ASP A 15 -7.91 30.72 5.18
C ASP A 15 -8.71 29.45 5.52
N GLU A 16 -10.04 29.55 5.61
CA GLU A 16 -10.94 28.43 5.86
C GLU A 16 -10.91 27.41 4.72
N ILE A 17 -10.91 27.90 3.48
CA ILE A 17 -10.84 27.04 2.28
C ILE A 17 -9.46 26.40 2.19
N ILE A 18 -8.39 27.15 2.48
CA ILE A 18 -7.03 26.59 2.55
C ILE A 18 -6.97 25.51 3.65
N SER A 19 -7.58 25.76 4.81
CA SER A 19 -7.63 24.80 5.91
C SER A 19 -8.36 23.51 5.53
N GLU A 20 -9.51 23.60 4.85
CA GLU A 20 -10.24 22.42 4.36
C GLU A 20 -9.46 21.65 3.29
N ILE A 21 -8.78 22.35 2.38
CA ILE A 21 -7.92 21.71 1.36
C ILE A 21 -6.74 20.99 2.02
N LEU A 22 -6.11 21.59 3.03
CA LEU A 22 -4.92 21.06 3.69
C LEU A 22 -5.23 20.01 4.76
N SER A 23 -6.44 20.04 5.33
CA SER A 23 -6.84 19.18 6.44
C SER A 23 -6.65 17.69 6.14
N PRO A 24 -7.09 17.13 5.00
CA PRO A 24 -6.88 15.71 4.69
C PRO A 24 -5.41 15.29 4.60
N ALA A 25 -4.50 16.23 4.27
CA ALA A 25 -3.08 15.97 4.11
C ALA A 25 -2.28 16.16 5.41
N LEU A 26 -2.72 17.06 6.29
CA LEU A 26 -2.00 17.44 7.51
C LEU A 26 -2.62 16.85 8.79
N LYS A 27 -3.94 16.64 8.83
CA LYS A 27 -4.62 16.08 10.00
C LYS A 27 -4.39 14.58 10.06
N VAL A 28 -4.21 14.12 11.28
CA VAL A 28 -4.12 12.71 11.64
C VAL A 28 -5.46 12.31 12.23
N SER A 29 -6.13 11.33 11.63
CA SER A 29 -7.39 10.81 12.17
C SER A 29 -7.17 10.18 13.55
N ASP A 30 -8.22 10.18 14.37
CA ASP A 30 -8.18 9.57 15.70
C ASP A 30 -7.78 8.09 15.63
N GLU A 31 -8.30 7.34 14.66
CA GLU A 31 -8.00 5.92 14.47
C GLU A 31 -6.54 5.68 14.11
N ALA A 32 -5.95 6.58 13.31
CA ALA A 32 -4.53 6.53 12.97
C ALA A 32 -3.66 6.91 14.18
N PHE A 33 -4.06 7.93 14.95
CA PHE A 33 -3.35 8.36 16.14
C PHE A 33 -3.34 7.32 17.26
N SER A 34 -4.48 6.69 17.54
CA SER A 34 -4.64 5.71 18.62
C SER A 34 -4.27 4.28 18.20
N HIS A 35 -4.10 4.05 16.89
CA HIS A 35 -3.80 2.73 16.31
C HIS A 35 -4.97 1.71 16.46
N ASP A 36 -6.21 2.20 16.47
CA ASP A 36 -7.42 1.41 16.73
C ASP A 36 -7.91 0.59 15.53
N SER A 37 -7.37 0.89 14.34
CA SER A 37 -7.92 0.36 13.10
C SER A 37 -7.85 -1.16 13.01
N GLU A 38 -8.89 -1.77 12.45
CA GLU A 38 -8.91 -3.19 12.10
C GLU A 38 -7.73 -3.59 11.19
N SER A 39 -7.21 -2.65 10.40
CA SER A 39 -6.00 -2.80 9.58
C SER A 39 -4.72 -2.99 10.39
N ALA A 40 -4.61 -2.40 11.58
CA ALA A 40 -3.46 -2.63 12.49
C ALA A 40 -3.28 -4.13 12.84
N ARG A 41 -4.33 -4.94 12.69
CA ARG A 41 -4.35 -6.37 13.00
C ARG A 41 -3.49 -7.21 12.05
N THR A 42 -3.22 -6.72 10.85
CA THR A 42 -2.38 -7.41 9.83
C THR A 42 -1.05 -6.70 9.61
N PHE A 43 -0.97 -5.42 9.95
CA PHE A 43 0.23 -4.60 9.77
C PHE A 43 0.87 -4.32 11.14
N THR A 44 2.04 -4.90 11.38
CA THR A 44 2.95 -4.51 12.48
C THR A 44 3.57 -3.13 12.27
N LYS A 45 2.92 -2.25 11.51
CA LYS A 45 3.49 -1.01 10.97
C LYS A 45 2.58 0.14 11.35
N SER A 46 3.14 1.08 12.12
CA SER A 46 2.51 2.35 12.47
C SER A 46 1.95 3.04 11.23
N PRO A 47 0.72 3.59 11.24
CA PRO A 47 0.10 4.23 10.07
C PRO A 47 0.92 5.42 9.58
N PHE A 48 1.75 6.01 10.45
CA PHE A 48 2.66 7.10 10.11
C PHE A 48 3.87 6.68 9.28
N MET A 49 3.90 5.45 8.78
CA MET A 49 5.00 4.93 7.96
C MET A 49 4.79 5.07 6.46
N THR A 50 3.54 5.24 6.01
CA THR A 50 3.21 5.21 4.58
C THR A 50 3.32 6.57 3.90
N PHE A 51 3.68 7.62 4.64
CA PHE A 51 3.85 8.96 4.08
C PHE A 51 5.04 8.99 3.12
N THR A 52 4.73 9.00 1.83
CA THR A 52 5.70 9.10 0.73
C THR A 52 6.25 10.52 0.61
N GLU A 53 5.51 11.53 1.04
CA GLU A 53 5.87 12.93 0.91
C GLU A 53 6.02 13.60 2.27
N SER A 54 6.92 14.58 2.34
CA SER A 54 7.04 15.40 3.54
C SER A 54 5.89 16.40 3.53
N THR A 55 5.06 16.36 4.56
CA THR A 55 4.02 17.40 4.79
C THR A 55 4.61 18.80 4.85
N SER A 56 5.92 18.93 5.08
CA SER A 56 6.60 20.22 5.05
C SER A 56 6.63 20.91 3.68
N ALA A 57 6.47 20.16 2.59
CA ALA A 57 6.35 20.74 1.25
C ALA A 57 5.13 21.67 1.12
N LEU A 58 4.08 21.44 1.90
CA LEU A 58 2.88 22.28 1.90
C LEU A 58 3.13 23.64 2.58
N LEU A 59 4.09 23.73 3.50
CA LEU A 59 4.43 24.99 4.19
C LEU A 59 5.16 25.97 3.28
N VAL A 60 5.80 25.51 2.21
CA VAL A 60 6.66 26.34 1.34
C VAL A 60 5.96 26.85 0.09
N VAL A 61 4.65 26.61 -0.06
CA VAL A 61 3.88 27.06 -1.23
C VAL A 61 3.73 28.58 -1.26
N CYS A 62 3.17 29.18 -0.20
CA CYS A 62 3.05 30.62 -0.05
C CYS A 62 2.86 31.01 1.43
N LYS A 63 2.86 32.32 1.74
CA LYS A 63 2.71 32.83 3.12
C LYS A 63 1.37 32.44 3.76
N SER A 64 0.26 32.45 3.00
CA SER A 64 -1.05 32.04 3.53
C SER A 64 -1.08 30.55 3.85
N TRP A 65 -0.52 29.71 2.97
CA TRP A 65 -0.38 28.28 3.24
C TRP A 65 0.51 28.02 4.45
N LEU A 66 1.65 28.68 4.58
CA LEU A 66 2.50 28.59 5.77
C LEU A 66 1.72 28.93 7.05
N ARG A 67 1.02 30.07 7.07
CA ARG A 67 0.22 30.53 8.20
C ARG A 67 -0.87 29.53 8.61
N VAL A 68 -1.65 29.02 7.64
CA VAL A 68 -2.77 28.08 7.90
C VAL A 68 -2.26 26.68 8.22
N SER A 69 -1.22 26.21 7.55
CA SER A 69 -0.67 24.86 7.73
C SER A 69 0.14 24.69 9.02
N THR A 70 0.78 25.75 9.53
CA THR A 70 1.60 25.66 10.76
C THR A 70 0.82 25.10 11.95
N PRO A 71 -0.33 25.67 12.35
CA PRO A 71 -1.09 25.09 13.47
C PRO A 71 -1.60 23.68 13.15
N LEU A 72 -2.03 23.40 11.91
CA LEU A 72 -2.49 22.07 11.50
C LEU A 72 -1.37 21.01 11.59
N LEU A 73 -0.14 21.37 11.21
CA LEU A 73 1.01 20.49 11.26
C LEU A 73 1.44 20.19 12.70
N TYR A 74 1.48 21.22 13.56
CA TYR A 74 1.89 21.07 14.95
C TYR A 74 0.79 20.48 15.84
N HIS A 75 -0.47 20.49 15.39
CA HIS A 75 -1.59 19.92 16.14
C HIS A 75 -1.32 18.49 16.62
N THR A 76 -0.79 17.64 15.74
CA THR A 76 -0.47 16.24 16.04
C THR A 76 1.01 15.95 15.79
N VAL A 77 1.76 15.77 16.86
CA VAL A 77 3.20 15.45 16.81
C VAL A 77 3.42 13.96 17.07
N VAL A 78 4.16 13.30 16.17
CA VAL A 78 4.53 11.88 16.30
C VAL A 78 6.06 11.75 16.34
N LEU A 79 6.60 11.33 17.48
CA LEU A 79 8.03 11.17 17.73
C LEU A 79 8.43 9.69 17.70
N ARG A 80 9.34 9.33 16.80
CA ARG A 80 9.79 7.93 16.57
C ARG A 80 11.30 7.75 16.57
N SER A 81 12.04 8.81 16.89
CA SER A 81 13.50 8.78 16.94
C SER A 81 14.03 9.88 17.84
N LYS A 82 15.22 9.64 18.39
CA LYS A 82 15.92 10.63 19.23
C LYS A 82 16.19 11.93 18.49
N ALA A 83 16.56 11.84 17.22
CA ALA A 83 16.86 13.00 16.37
C ALA A 83 15.62 13.90 16.16
N GLN A 84 14.44 13.31 15.95
CA GLN A 84 13.18 14.07 15.87
C GLN A 84 12.86 14.77 17.20
N ALA A 85 12.97 14.07 18.32
CA ALA A 85 12.70 14.66 19.63
C ALA A 85 13.67 15.80 19.95
N GLN A 86 14.96 15.65 19.62
CA GLN A 86 15.95 16.72 19.80
C GLN A 86 15.68 17.92 18.90
N ALA A 87 15.36 17.68 17.63
CA ALA A 87 15.02 18.73 16.68
C ALA A 87 13.79 19.51 17.16
N LEU A 88 12.72 18.80 17.55
CA LEU A 88 11.52 19.45 18.09
C LEU A 88 11.82 20.24 19.37
N ALA A 89 12.56 19.65 20.33
CA ALA A 89 12.94 20.35 21.55
C ALA A 89 13.75 21.64 21.27
N ALA A 90 14.64 21.62 20.27
CA ALA A 90 15.38 22.80 19.85
C ALA A 90 14.47 23.83 19.17
N THR A 91 13.56 23.39 18.30
CA THR A 91 12.59 24.26 17.63
C THR A 91 11.64 24.94 18.61
N LEU A 92 11.10 24.20 19.58
CA LEU A 92 10.23 24.75 20.63
C LEU A 92 10.97 25.70 21.56
N LYS A 93 12.25 25.42 21.86
CA LYS A 93 13.09 26.35 22.60
C LYS A 93 13.28 27.68 21.85
N ALA A 94 13.45 27.62 20.53
CA ALA A 94 13.64 28.80 19.70
C ALA A 94 12.33 29.56 19.43
N ASN A 95 11.20 28.84 19.36
CA ASN A 95 9.88 29.37 19.06
C ASN A 95 8.84 28.75 20.01
N PRO A 96 8.72 29.27 21.24
CA PRO A 96 7.83 28.69 22.26
C PRO A 96 6.37 28.63 21.85
N ASP A 97 5.90 29.61 21.05
CA ASP A 97 4.51 29.69 20.60
C ASP A 97 4.06 28.45 19.82
N LEU A 98 4.97 27.79 19.09
CA LEU A 98 4.66 26.56 18.35
C LEU A 98 4.24 25.42 19.28
N GLY A 99 4.71 25.42 20.52
CA GLY A 99 4.34 24.42 21.51
C GLY A 99 2.88 24.53 21.95
N THR A 100 2.29 25.73 21.86
CA THR A 100 0.87 25.96 22.19
C THR A 100 -0.09 25.31 21.18
N PHE A 101 0.38 25.07 19.95
CA PHE A 101 -0.39 24.37 18.92
C PHE A 101 -0.40 22.85 19.10
N ILE A 102 0.51 22.28 19.89
CA ILE A 102 0.58 20.83 20.11
C ILE A 102 -0.55 20.41 21.04
N LYS A 103 -1.55 19.72 20.47
CA LYS A 103 -2.68 19.14 21.21
C LYS A 103 -2.53 17.64 21.38
N ARG A 104 -1.95 16.96 20.38
CA ARG A 104 -1.77 15.51 20.39
C ARG A 104 -0.30 15.15 20.28
N LEU A 105 0.20 14.39 21.24
CA LEU A 105 1.58 13.94 21.27
C LEU A 105 1.64 12.42 21.33
N ARG A 106 2.27 11.80 20.32
CA ARG A 106 2.56 10.37 20.25
C ARG A 106 4.04 10.12 20.36
N VAL A 107 4.44 9.29 21.33
CA VAL A 107 5.84 8.97 21.63
C VAL A 107 6.09 7.48 21.47
N GLU A 108 6.91 7.12 20.48
CA GLU A 108 7.32 5.74 20.18
C GLU A 108 8.79 5.52 20.56
N GLY A 109 9.11 5.53 21.86
CA GLY A 109 10.46 5.29 22.40
C GLY A 109 10.87 6.23 23.54
N GLY A 110 12.09 6.04 24.06
CA GLY A 110 12.62 6.81 25.19
C GLY A 110 13.69 7.82 24.78
N PHE A 111 13.31 9.08 24.58
CA PHE A 111 14.20 10.12 24.02
C PHE A 111 14.90 11.01 25.05
N ALA A 112 15.09 10.51 26.28
CA ALA A 112 15.83 11.15 27.36
C ALA A 112 15.37 12.60 27.61
N ILE A 113 16.30 13.51 27.92
CA ILE A 113 16.05 14.91 28.30
C ILE A 113 15.25 15.73 27.28
N SER A 114 15.23 15.32 26.00
CA SER A 114 14.47 16.02 24.97
C SER A 114 12.97 15.99 25.26
N MET A 115 12.48 14.87 25.82
CA MET A 115 11.06 14.76 26.17
C MET A 115 10.65 15.71 27.30
N LEU A 116 11.50 15.92 28.29
CA LEU A 116 11.24 16.90 29.34
C LEU A 116 11.04 18.29 28.75
N LYS A 117 11.94 18.70 27.84
CA LYS A 117 11.87 20.01 27.18
C LYS A 117 10.63 20.17 26.31
N ILE A 118 10.23 19.12 25.60
CA ILE A 118 9.01 19.14 24.77
C ILE A 118 7.78 19.29 25.65
N LEU A 119 7.65 18.48 26.71
CA LEU A 119 6.50 18.53 27.61
C LEU A 119 6.43 19.89 28.35
N GLN A 120 7.56 20.44 28.79
CA GLN A 120 7.66 21.79 29.35
C GLN A 120 7.17 22.89 28.40
N SER A 121 7.36 22.70 27.09
CA SER A 121 7.01 23.71 26.08
C SER A 121 5.62 23.49 25.48
N SER A 122 4.92 22.41 25.84
CA SER A 122 3.66 21.99 25.21
C SER A 122 2.55 21.84 26.26
N PRO A 123 2.12 22.94 26.92
CA PRO A 123 1.18 22.87 28.03
C PRO A 123 -0.23 22.42 27.61
N ASN A 124 -0.54 22.46 26.32
CA ASN A 124 -1.87 22.23 25.78
C ASN A 124 -2.12 20.79 25.30
N ILE A 125 -1.29 19.82 25.70
CA ILE A 125 -1.45 18.43 25.28
C ILE A 125 -2.73 17.85 25.89
N THR A 126 -3.71 17.57 25.04
CA THR A 126 -4.97 16.90 25.41
C THR A 126 -4.91 15.40 25.18
N ASP A 127 -4.16 14.95 24.17
CA ASP A 127 -4.06 13.54 23.79
C ASP A 127 -2.61 13.07 23.86
N LEU A 128 -2.33 12.13 24.75
CA LEU A 128 -1.02 11.56 24.93
C LEU A 128 -1.02 10.08 24.57
N PHE A 129 -0.17 9.68 23.62
CA PHE A 129 0.08 8.28 23.30
C PHE A 129 1.51 7.91 23.70
N LEU A 130 1.66 6.84 24.48
CA LEU A 130 2.95 6.32 24.95
C LEU A 130 3.11 4.87 24.52
N SER A 131 4.12 4.60 23.68
CA SER A 131 4.60 3.24 23.46
C SER A 131 5.60 2.85 24.56
N LEU A 132 5.40 1.68 25.14
CA LEU A 132 6.28 1.08 26.15
C LEU A 132 7.37 0.19 25.54
N ASP A 133 7.48 0.17 24.20
CA ASP A 133 8.44 -0.64 23.45
C ASP A 133 9.81 0.03 23.38
N PHE A 134 10.49 0.09 24.52
CA PHE A 134 11.84 0.67 24.60
C PHE A 134 12.91 -0.24 23.98
N ALA A 135 13.76 0.34 23.14
CA ALA A 135 15.00 -0.31 22.73
C ALA A 135 16.05 -0.28 23.85
N SER A 136 17.07 -1.14 23.78
CA SER A 136 18.13 -1.25 24.80
C SER A 136 18.97 0.02 24.98
N GLY A 137 18.88 0.99 24.08
CA GLY A 137 19.56 2.29 24.18
C GLY A 137 18.64 3.47 24.50
N ASP A 138 17.34 3.21 24.69
CA ASP A 138 16.37 4.24 25.02
C ASP A 138 16.45 4.61 26.50
N ASN A 139 16.05 5.84 26.82
CA ASN A 139 16.03 6.33 28.19
C ASN A 139 14.72 7.10 28.46
N ALA A 140 13.92 6.60 29.39
CA ALA A 140 12.62 7.17 29.76
C ALA A 140 12.69 8.30 30.79
N CYS A 141 13.85 8.63 31.38
CA CYS A 141 13.94 9.59 32.50
C CYS A 141 13.35 10.97 32.18
N GLY A 142 13.49 11.46 30.94
CA GLY A 142 12.90 12.74 30.57
C GLY A 142 11.37 12.69 30.38
N LEU A 143 10.82 11.52 30.00
CA LEU A 143 9.38 11.30 30.03
C LEU A 143 8.88 11.29 31.47
N CYS A 144 9.48 10.47 32.34
CA CYS A 144 9.10 10.38 33.75
C CYS A 144 9.04 11.76 34.42
N ARG A 145 10.06 12.59 34.22
CA ARG A 145 10.10 13.95 34.79
C ARG A 145 9.11 14.93 34.18
N GLY A 146 8.77 14.74 32.90
CA GLY A 146 7.91 15.67 32.17
C GLY A 146 6.42 15.36 32.27
N LEU A 147 6.04 14.12 32.59
CA LEU A 147 4.63 13.72 32.67
C LEU A 147 3.82 14.48 33.72
N ALA A 148 4.47 14.90 34.82
CA ALA A 148 3.86 15.74 35.84
C ALA A 148 3.61 17.20 35.39
N LEU A 149 4.08 17.59 34.20
CA LEU A 149 3.95 18.96 33.66
C LEU A 149 2.81 19.10 32.66
N VAL A 150 2.07 18.02 32.40
CA VAL A 150 0.93 17.98 31.48
C VAL A 150 -0.28 17.42 32.20
N ASP A 151 -1.47 17.76 31.70
CA ASP A 151 -2.74 17.31 32.24
C ASP A 151 -3.66 16.84 31.09
N PRO A 152 -3.38 15.64 30.52
CA PRO A 152 -4.04 15.17 29.31
C PRO A 152 -5.48 14.72 29.59
N ILE A 153 -6.36 14.96 28.62
CA ILE A 153 -7.74 14.46 28.61
C ILE A 153 -7.78 12.98 28.25
N ARG A 154 -6.94 12.56 27.29
CA ARG A 154 -6.88 11.20 26.77
C ARG A 154 -5.46 10.67 26.85
N VAL A 155 -5.28 9.51 27.47
CA VAL A 155 -4.00 8.80 27.50
C VAL A 155 -4.16 7.43 26.88
N THR A 156 -3.29 7.08 25.94
CA THR A 156 -3.18 5.73 25.35
C THR A 156 -1.81 5.15 25.65
N VAL A 157 -1.79 3.97 26.25
CA VAL A 157 -0.57 3.22 26.54
C VAL A 157 -0.56 1.95 25.70
N ASP A 158 0.47 1.79 24.89
CA ASP A 158 0.65 0.64 24.00
C ASP A 158 1.91 -0.14 24.35
N LYS A 159 1.84 -1.47 24.37
CA LYS A 159 3.01 -2.33 24.54
C LYS A 159 2.87 -3.53 23.63
N SER A 160 3.81 -3.71 22.70
CA SER A 160 3.84 -4.90 21.85
C SER A 160 3.98 -6.16 22.71
N PRO A 161 3.22 -7.23 22.42
CA PRO A 161 3.29 -8.48 23.18
C PRO A 161 4.64 -9.19 23.01
N ARG A 162 5.47 -8.75 22.05
CA ARG A 162 6.79 -9.32 21.76
C ARG A 162 7.91 -8.65 22.54
N THR A 163 7.66 -7.52 23.17
CA THR A 163 8.70 -6.76 23.85
C THR A 163 8.85 -7.23 25.28
N ARG A 164 10.07 -7.59 25.65
CA ARG A 164 10.41 -7.93 27.05
C ARG A 164 10.30 -6.67 27.90
N GLU A 165 9.83 -6.82 29.12
CA GLU A 165 9.80 -5.73 30.07
C GLU A 165 11.22 -5.29 30.42
N SER A 166 11.44 -3.97 30.41
CA SER A 166 12.71 -3.34 30.73
C SER A 166 12.58 -2.50 31.99
N ALA A 167 13.68 -2.21 32.68
CA ALA A 167 13.68 -1.30 33.83
C ALA A 167 13.12 0.08 33.48
N HIS A 168 13.32 0.56 32.25
CA HIS A 168 12.73 1.81 31.76
C HIS A 168 11.21 1.71 31.60
N THR A 169 10.70 0.56 31.12
CA THR A 169 9.27 0.29 31.06
C THR A 169 8.65 0.33 32.46
N SER A 170 9.22 -0.41 33.41
CA SER A 170 8.72 -0.46 34.78
C SER A 170 8.78 0.93 35.43
N LYS A 171 9.87 1.67 35.23
CA LYS A 171 9.99 3.03 35.80
C LYS A 171 8.97 4.01 35.21
N LEU A 172 8.68 3.92 33.92
CA LEU A 172 7.64 4.74 33.30
C LEU A 172 6.24 4.36 33.82
N LEU A 173 5.97 3.08 34.04
CA LEU A 173 4.71 2.61 34.62
C LEU A 173 4.50 3.12 36.06
N GLU A 174 5.53 3.07 36.91
CA GLU A 174 5.52 3.70 38.24
C GLU A 174 5.24 5.21 38.14
N THR A 175 5.87 5.89 37.19
CA THR A 175 5.65 7.34 37.04
C THR A 175 4.22 7.65 36.58
N LEU A 176 3.64 6.81 35.70
CA LEU A 176 2.25 6.94 35.28
C LEU A 176 1.29 6.73 36.46
N GLU A 177 1.56 5.74 37.32
CA GLU A 177 0.79 5.53 38.54
C GLU A 177 0.78 6.78 39.44
N GLU A 178 1.92 7.44 39.59
CA GLU A 178 2.03 8.68 40.38
C GLU A 178 1.29 9.85 39.72
N CYS A 179 1.33 9.96 38.38
CA CYS A 179 0.75 11.11 37.66
C CYS A 179 -0.77 11.00 37.46
N ILE A 180 -1.31 9.79 37.21
CA ILE A 180 -2.73 9.58 36.87
C ILE A 180 -3.70 10.22 37.88
N PRO A 181 -3.51 10.09 39.21
CA PRO A 181 -4.41 10.71 40.19
C PRO A 181 -4.30 12.24 40.23
N ALA A 182 -3.16 12.80 39.78
CA ALA A 182 -2.91 14.24 39.74
C ALA A 182 -3.44 14.91 38.45
N TRP A 183 -3.81 14.14 37.43
CA TRP A 183 -4.39 14.67 36.20
C TRP A 183 -5.88 14.96 36.38
N GLU A 184 -6.19 16.25 36.55
CA GLU A 184 -7.55 16.74 36.77
C GLU A 184 -8.40 16.61 35.51
N ASN A 185 -7.82 16.61 34.31
CA ASN A 185 -8.60 16.54 33.07
C ASN A 185 -8.72 15.12 32.48
N LEU A 186 -8.10 14.10 33.09
CA LEU A 186 -8.08 12.74 32.54
C LEU A 186 -9.49 12.13 32.46
N ALA A 187 -10.07 12.12 31.26
CA ALA A 187 -11.38 11.54 30.99
C ALA A 187 -11.30 10.16 30.33
N VAL A 188 -10.27 9.90 29.53
CA VAL A 188 -10.15 8.66 28.76
C VAL A 188 -8.77 8.02 28.97
N PHE A 189 -8.76 6.78 29.45
CA PHE A 189 -7.54 5.99 29.54
C PHE A 189 -7.65 4.72 28.70
N LYS A 190 -6.72 4.54 27.77
CA LYS A 190 -6.71 3.42 26.85
C LYS A 190 -5.44 2.58 27.00
N ILE A 191 -5.62 1.27 26.96
CA ILE A 191 -4.54 0.29 26.95
C ILE A 191 -4.64 -0.58 25.70
N THR A 192 -3.55 -0.68 24.96
CA THR A 192 -3.45 -1.52 23.76
C THR A 192 -2.33 -2.54 23.95
N HIS A 193 -2.63 -3.83 23.71
CA HIS A 193 -1.67 -4.97 23.71
C HIS A 193 -0.86 -5.22 25.00
N LEU A 194 -1.07 -4.43 26.05
CA LEU A 194 -0.38 -4.57 27.32
C LEU A 194 -0.84 -5.82 28.06
N VAL A 195 0.11 -6.73 28.30
CA VAL A 195 -0.06 -7.80 29.28
C VAL A 195 0.09 -7.18 30.66
N ILE A 196 -1.04 -6.78 31.25
CA ILE A 196 -1.10 -6.28 32.63
C ILE A 196 -0.95 -7.48 33.56
N ARG A 197 0.30 -7.92 33.77
CA ARG A 197 0.57 -9.02 34.70
C ARG A 197 0.53 -8.58 36.15
N ARG A 198 0.94 -7.33 36.46
CA ARG A 198 0.95 -6.72 37.81
C ARG A 198 1.19 -5.19 37.76
N THR A 199 0.32 -4.42 37.09
CA THR A 199 0.56 -2.96 37.03
C THR A 199 -0.19 -2.25 38.14
N LEU A 200 0.42 -1.20 38.67
CA LEU A 200 -0.16 -0.29 39.63
C LEU A 200 -1.12 0.74 38.97
N ILE A 201 -1.14 0.80 37.64
CA ILE A 201 -2.03 1.70 36.86
C ILE A 201 -3.52 1.57 37.22
N PRO A 202 -4.12 0.37 37.32
CA PRO A 202 -5.51 0.21 37.75
C PRO A 202 -5.81 0.83 39.12
N GLU A 203 -4.89 0.76 40.09
CA GLU A 203 -5.03 1.41 41.40
C GLU A 203 -4.99 2.94 41.27
N ALA A 204 -4.12 3.45 40.40
CA ALA A 204 -4.08 4.88 40.11
C ALA A 204 -5.35 5.35 39.38
N LEU A 205 -5.83 4.58 38.40
CA LEU A 205 -7.06 4.85 37.67
C LEU A 205 -8.28 4.81 38.59
N LYS A 206 -8.30 3.94 39.60
CA LYS A 206 -9.33 3.92 40.65
C LYS A 206 -9.43 5.24 41.40
N LYS A 207 -8.31 5.95 41.57
CA LYS A 207 -8.20 7.23 42.30
C LYS A 207 -8.41 8.46 41.42
N SER A 208 -8.46 8.31 40.09
CA SER A 208 -8.64 9.44 39.18
C SER A 208 -10.06 9.99 39.27
N ALA A 209 -10.21 11.28 39.58
CA ALA A 209 -11.51 11.88 39.88
C ALA A 209 -12.43 12.03 38.66
N ASN A 210 -11.86 12.16 37.46
CA ASN A 210 -12.59 12.52 36.24
C ASN A 210 -12.56 11.44 35.15
N LEU A 211 -12.03 10.25 35.46
CA LEU A 211 -11.93 9.16 34.51
C LEU A 211 -13.33 8.66 34.12
N ASP A 212 -13.75 8.93 32.89
CA ASP A 212 -15.06 8.56 32.36
C ASP A 212 -15.01 7.21 31.61
N THR A 213 -14.02 7.04 30.75
CA THR A 213 -13.88 5.87 29.88
C THR A 213 -12.53 5.19 30.05
N PHE A 214 -12.56 3.90 30.41
CA PHE A 214 -11.41 3.01 30.34
C PHE A 214 -11.56 2.06 29.14
N SER A 215 -10.58 2.01 28.25
CA SER A 215 -10.63 1.14 27.07
C SER A 215 -9.46 0.18 27.04
N VAL A 216 -9.75 -1.09 26.76
CA VAL A 216 -8.73 -2.13 26.59
C VAL A 216 -8.90 -2.79 25.24
N SER A 217 -7.87 -2.71 24.42
CA SER A 217 -7.83 -3.26 23.07
C SER A 217 -6.70 -4.28 22.91
N GLY A 218 -6.93 -5.32 22.13
CA GLY A 218 -5.86 -6.24 21.76
C GLY A 218 -5.41 -7.17 22.89
N VAL A 219 -6.27 -7.43 23.87
CA VAL A 219 -5.99 -8.35 24.98
C VAL A 219 -5.71 -9.74 24.41
N ILE A 220 -4.50 -10.23 24.63
CA ILE A 220 -4.16 -11.64 24.44
C ILE A 220 -4.50 -12.31 25.75
N ILE A 221 -5.72 -12.83 25.85
CA ILE A 221 -6.09 -13.69 26.97
C ILE A 221 -5.38 -15.01 26.71
N THR A 222 -4.23 -15.20 27.36
CA THR A 222 -3.52 -16.47 27.28
C THR A 222 -4.45 -17.58 27.77
N THR A 223 -4.37 -18.76 27.17
CA THR A 223 -5.29 -19.90 27.36
C THR A 223 -5.39 -20.43 28.78
N GLN A 224 -4.61 -19.89 29.71
CA GLN A 224 -4.63 -20.21 31.12
C GLN A 224 -4.87 -18.92 31.90
N GLU A 225 -6.10 -18.82 32.40
CA GLU A 225 -6.51 -18.16 33.65
C GLU A 225 -6.88 -16.67 33.65
N VAL A 226 -8.12 -16.50 34.09
CA VAL A 226 -8.73 -15.39 34.86
C VAL A 226 -8.98 -14.08 34.12
N ILE A 227 -10.22 -13.63 34.26
CA ILE A 227 -10.69 -12.32 33.84
C ILE A 227 -9.80 -11.30 34.52
N PRO A 228 -9.23 -10.34 33.79
CA PRO A 228 -8.18 -9.55 34.40
C PRO A 228 -8.70 -8.74 35.59
N GLU A 229 -8.13 -8.97 36.77
CA GLU A 229 -8.54 -8.35 38.05
C GLU A 229 -8.60 -6.82 37.97
N TYR A 230 -7.77 -6.23 37.11
CA TYR A 230 -7.76 -4.80 36.88
C TYR A 230 -9.09 -4.23 36.37
N LEU A 231 -9.94 -5.02 35.69
CA LEU A 231 -11.24 -4.55 35.22
C LEU A 231 -12.17 -4.26 36.41
N PHE A 232 -12.14 -5.10 37.43
CA PHE A 232 -12.91 -4.91 38.66
C PHE A 232 -12.41 -3.69 39.42
N LEU A 233 -11.09 -3.59 39.56
CA LEU A 233 -10.46 -2.49 40.29
C LEU A 233 -10.74 -1.12 39.64
N VAL A 234 -10.73 -1.03 38.31
CA VAL A 234 -11.12 0.21 37.61
C VAL A 234 -12.62 0.47 37.71
N ALA A 235 -13.46 -0.57 37.74
CA ALA A 235 -14.90 -0.42 37.91
C ALA A 235 -15.28 0.16 39.28
N GLU A 236 -14.45 -0.05 40.32
CA GLU A 236 -14.62 0.59 41.63
C GLU A 236 -14.49 2.12 41.59
N ASN A 237 -13.91 2.70 40.54
CA ASN A 237 -13.92 4.14 40.37
C ASN A 237 -15.37 4.63 40.12
N PRO A 238 -15.93 5.50 40.97
CA PRO A 238 -17.28 6.03 40.78
C PRO A 238 -17.45 6.90 39.53
N SER A 239 -16.39 7.55 39.03
CA SER A 239 -16.47 8.42 37.84
C SER A 239 -16.56 7.61 36.54
N VAL A 240 -16.06 6.37 36.53
CA VAL A 240 -16.03 5.52 35.34
C VAL A 240 -17.46 5.17 34.92
N LYS A 241 -17.81 5.55 33.68
CA LYS A 241 -19.08 5.24 33.04
C LYS A 241 -18.96 4.09 32.05
N HIS A 242 -17.80 3.96 31.40
CA HIS A 242 -17.59 3.00 30.34
C HIS A 242 -16.27 2.24 30.50
N ILE A 243 -16.34 0.91 30.54
CA ILE A 243 -15.20 0.01 30.38
C ILE A 243 -15.36 -0.70 29.04
N ARG A 244 -14.63 -0.23 28.02
CA ARG A 244 -14.71 -0.77 26.65
C ARG A 244 -13.68 -1.85 26.45
N VAL A 245 -14.12 -3.09 26.21
CA VAL A 245 -13.21 -4.20 25.89
C VAL A 245 -13.38 -4.59 24.43
N THR A 246 -12.32 -4.38 23.64
CA THR A 246 -12.26 -4.78 22.23
C THR A 246 -11.40 -6.04 22.09
N PRO A 247 -12.02 -7.22 21.92
CA PRO A 247 -11.30 -8.49 21.84
C PRO A 247 -10.37 -8.51 20.62
N SER A 248 -9.20 -9.13 20.78
CA SER A 248 -8.38 -9.47 19.62
C SER A 248 -9.01 -10.66 18.88
N HIS A 249 -8.95 -10.66 17.55
CA HIS A 249 -9.50 -11.70 16.67
C HIS A 249 -8.90 -13.12 16.90
N TRP A 250 -7.85 -13.23 17.71
CA TRP A 250 -7.24 -14.49 18.11
C TRP A 250 -7.92 -15.15 19.32
N VAL A 251 -8.85 -14.46 19.97
CA VAL A 251 -9.54 -14.96 21.15
C VAL A 251 -10.74 -15.79 20.70
N GLY A 252 -10.71 -17.10 20.99
CA GLY A 252 -11.89 -17.95 20.82
C GLY A 252 -13.08 -17.42 21.62
N SER A 253 -14.30 -17.92 21.40
CA SER A 253 -15.50 -17.43 22.09
C SER A 253 -15.45 -17.55 23.63
N ARG A 254 -14.54 -18.38 24.17
CA ARG A 254 -14.46 -18.73 25.59
C ARG A 254 -14.12 -17.56 26.53
N PRO A 255 -13.07 -16.76 26.32
CA PRO A 255 -12.75 -15.67 27.26
C PRO A 255 -13.79 -14.54 27.29
N LEU A 256 -14.50 -14.30 26.18
CA LEU A 256 -15.63 -13.36 26.18
C LEU A 256 -16.80 -13.88 27.02
N LYS A 257 -17.03 -15.20 27.02
CA LYS A 257 -18.03 -15.83 27.87
C LYS A 257 -17.63 -15.69 29.34
N GLU A 258 -16.39 -16.02 29.69
CA GLU A 258 -15.89 -15.90 31.07
C GLU A 258 -16.00 -14.45 31.56
N LEU A 259 -15.54 -13.46 30.78
CA LEU A 259 -15.70 -12.04 31.10
C LEU A 259 -17.16 -11.63 31.32
N ARG A 260 -18.09 -12.10 30.47
CA ARG A 260 -19.52 -11.86 30.68
C ARG A 260 -20.03 -12.50 31.96
N ASP A 261 -19.57 -13.71 32.28
CA ASP A 261 -20.05 -14.44 33.45
C ASP A 261 -19.54 -13.79 34.76
N ALA A 262 -18.30 -13.31 34.83
CA ALA A 262 -17.90 -12.54 36.03
C ALA A 262 -18.46 -11.11 36.05
N ALA A 263 -18.68 -10.48 34.89
CA ALA A 263 -19.45 -9.23 34.86
C ALA A 263 -20.88 -9.45 35.38
N LYS A 264 -21.50 -10.63 35.19
CA LYS A 264 -22.79 -10.91 35.85
C LYS A 264 -22.66 -11.02 37.37
N ALA A 265 -21.55 -11.57 37.86
CA ALA A 265 -21.28 -11.74 39.29
C ALA A 265 -20.99 -10.40 40.01
N ASP A 266 -20.46 -9.40 39.31
CA ASP A 266 -20.14 -8.07 39.85
C ASP A 266 -21.11 -7.00 39.34
N ALA A 267 -21.93 -6.43 40.23
CA ALA A 267 -22.94 -5.45 39.85
C ALA A 267 -22.37 -4.16 39.27
N ARG A 268 -21.20 -3.72 39.74
CA ARG A 268 -20.58 -2.47 39.29
C ARG A 268 -19.95 -2.65 37.92
N LEU A 269 -19.15 -3.70 37.74
CA LEU A 269 -18.56 -4.04 36.44
C LEU A 269 -19.66 -4.25 35.39
N ARG A 270 -20.76 -4.94 35.73
CA ARG A 270 -21.92 -5.11 34.84
C ARG A 270 -22.48 -3.79 34.31
N ALA A 271 -22.52 -2.77 35.16
CA ALA A 271 -23.13 -1.48 34.84
C ALA A 271 -22.26 -0.64 33.90
N VAL A 272 -20.94 -0.80 33.96
CA VAL A 272 -19.99 0.01 33.18
C VAL A 272 -19.39 -0.73 31.98
N LEU A 273 -19.43 -2.07 31.95
CA LEU A 273 -18.79 -2.87 30.92
C LEU A 273 -19.54 -2.77 29.57
N ASP A 274 -18.86 -2.23 28.57
CA ASP A 274 -19.26 -2.20 27.17
C ASP A 274 -18.40 -3.19 26.37
N LEU A 275 -18.98 -4.35 26.08
CA LEU A 275 -18.37 -5.33 25.20
C LEU A 275 -18.67 -4.93 23.76
N ALA A 276 -17.71 -4.22 23.15
CA ALA A 276 -17.74 -3.95 21.72
C ALA A 276 -17.84 -5.28 20.97
N VAL A 277 -19.05 -5.65 20.55
CA VAL A 277 -19.25 -6.72 19.57
C VAL A 277 -18.54 -6.21 18.34
N ALA A 278 -17.49 -6.93 17.89
CA ALA A 278 -16.79 -6.60 16.65
C ALA A 278 -17.88 -6.24 15.63
N PRO A 279 -17.86 -5.01 15.08
CA PRO A 279 -18.97 -4.49 14.30
C PRO A 279 -19.33 -5.58 13.32
N SER A 280 -20.54 -6.14 13.44
CA SER A 280 -20.95 -7.19 12.53
C SER A 280 -20.69 -6.62 11.14
N ASN A 281 -20.12 -7.36 10.20
CA ASN A 281 -19.85 -6.88 8.84
C ASN A 281 -21.11 -6.37 8.09
N LYS A 282 -22.28 -6.31 8.74
CA LYS A 282 -23.32 -5.38 8.34
C LYS A 282 -22.70 -3.99 8.32
N PRO A 283 -22.63 -3.33 7.15
CA PRO A 283 -22.20 -1.94 7.12
C PRO A 283 -23.01 -1.21 8.18
N SER A 284 -22.34 -0.65 9.19
CA SER A 284 -22.99 0.33 10.05
C SER A 284 -23.70 1.29 9.09
N PRO A 285 -25.00 1.59 9.26
CA PRO A 285 -25.64 2.64 8.47
C PRO A 285 -24.70 3.82 8.55
N LEU A 286 -24.16 4.26 7.40
CA LEU A 286 -22.99 5.14 7.27
C LEU A 286 -22.86 5.96 8.54
N GLY A 287 -21.90 5.59 9.38
CA GLY A 287 -21.81 6.10 10.75
C GLY A 287 -22.03 7.58 10.70
N ALA A 288 -22.90 8.09 11.59
CA ALA A 288 -23.20 9.49 11.73
C ALA A 288 -21.89 10.24 11.53
N THR A 289 -21.74 10.85 10.35
CA THR A 289 -20.74 11.87 10.12
C THR A 289 -20.83 12.74 11.34
N GLU A 290 -19.70 13.06 11.98
CA GLU A 290 -19.65 14.18 12.93
C GLU A 290 -20.60 15.22 12.35
N LYS A 291 -21.69 15.50 13.07
CA LYS A 291 -22.72 16.37 12.54
C LYS A 291 -22.00 17.69 12.28
N HIS A 292 -21.66 17.93 11.02
CA HIS A 292 -21.54 19.27 10.53
C HIS A 292 -22.95 19.82 10.73
N ASP A 293 -23.18 20.48 11.86
CA ASP A 293 -24.46 21.10 12.24
C ASP A 293 -24.79 22.31 11.32
N GLY A 294 -24.19 22.39 10.14
CA GLY A 294 -24.59 23.26 9.04
C GLY A 294 -25.19 22.41 7.91
N PRO A 295 -26.38 22.74 7.38
CA PRO A 295 -26.85 22.12 6.15
C PRO A 295 -25.79 22.38 5.08
N PHE A 296 -25.21 21.30 4.53
CA PHE A 296 -24.43 21.42 3.30
C PHE A 296 -25.38 21.95 2.23
N SER A 297 -25.35 23.26 2.00
CA SER A 297 -26.18 23.91 1.01
C SER A 297 -25.54 23.63 -0.34
N TYR A 298 -26.17 22.71 -1.08
CA TYR A 298 -25.77 22.39 -2.43
C TYR A 298 -25.79 23.69 -3.25
N PRO A 299 -24.70 24.08 -3.93
CA PRO A 299 -24.67 25.34 -4.67
C PRO A 299 -25.81 25.36 -5.69
N VAL A 300 -26.75 26.32 -5.54
CA VAL A 300 -27.93 26.51 -6.40
C VAL A 300 -27.53 26.65 -7.89
N GLN A 301 -26.28 27.01 -8.15
CA GLN A 301 -25.70 27.16 -9.48
C GLN A 301 -25.52 25.83 -10.24
N LEU A 302 -25.38 24.70 -9.54
CA LEU A 302 -25.18 23.39 -10.18
C LEU A 302 -26.47 22.81 -10.75
N SER A 303 -27.60 22.96 -10.05
CA SER A 303 -28.92 22.50 -10.52
C SER A 303 -29.45 23.30 -11.72
N ALA A 304 -28.90 24.49 -11.98
CA ALA A 304 -29.26 25.31 -13.14
C ALA A 304 -28.59 24.85 -14.44
N ASN A 305 -27.61 23.93 -14.39
CA ASN A 305 -26.90 23.43 -15.57
C ASN A 305 -26.75 21.90 -15.53
N PRO A 306 -27.74 21.14 -16.07
CA PRO A 306 -27.74 19.68 -16.04
C PRO A 306 -26.53 19.04 -16.74
N ILE A 307 -25.92 19.71 -17.73
CA ILE A 307 -24.74 19.20 -18.44
C ILE A 307 -23.50 19.28 -17.54
N ALA A 308 -23.32 20.42 -16.86
CA ALA A 308 -22.24 20.58 -15.89
C ALA A 308 -22.42 19.65 -14.68
N GLU A 309 -23.67 19.51 -14.21
CA GLU A 309 -24.03 18.57 -13.15
C GLU A 309 -23.71 17.11 -13.56
N ASP A 310 -24.14 16.68 -14.74
CA ASP A 310 -23.84 15.35 -15.27
C ASP A 310 -22.33 15.13 -15.40
N ALA A 311 -21.58 16.10 -15.94
CA ALA A 311 -20.13 16.00 -16.10
C ALA A 311 -19.39 15.88 -14.75
N ILE A 312 -19.77 16.71 -13.76
CA ILE A 312 -19.17 16.68 -12.43
C ILE A 312 -19.47 15.35 -11.74
N TRP A 313 -20.75 14.92 -11.74
CA TRP A 313 -21.12 13.67 -11.09
C TRP A 313 -20.57 12.44 -11.81
N SER A 314 -20.49 12.45 -13.14
CA SER A 314 -19.79 11.40 -13.89
C SER A 314 -18.33 11.31 -13.48
N GLN A 315 -17.64 12.44 -13.27
CA GLN A 315 -16.24 12.42 -12.80
C GLN A 315 -16.12 11.91 -11.36
N VAL A 316 -17.02 12.31 -10.46
CA VAL A 316 -17.05 11.80 -9.07
C VAL A 316 -17.35 10.30 -9.05
N LEU A 317 -18.36 9.85 -9.80
CA LEU A 317 -18.71 8.45 -9.92
C LEU A 317 -17.60 7.66 -10.61
N TYR A 318 -16.89 8.23 -11.57
CA TYR A 318 -15.70 7.62 -12.13
C TYR A 318 -14.68 7.36 -11.03
N PHE A 319 -14.34 8.33 -10.17
CA PHE A 319 -13.41 8.07 -9.05
C PHE A 319 -13.95 7.10 -7.99
N ALA A 320 -15.26 7.13 -7.71
CA ALA A 320 -15.89 6.26 -6.72
C ALA A 320 -16.00 4.80 -7.21
N LEU A 321 -16.30 4.60 -8.49
CA LEU A 321 -16.56 3.30 -9.11
C LEU A 321 -15.29 2.71 -9.73
N ASN A 322 -14.47 3.53 -10.40
CA ASN A 322 -13.18 3.11 -10.94
C ASN A 322 -12.08 3.37 -9.92
N ARG A 323 -11.57 2.28 -9.34
CA ARG A 323 -10.29 2.37 -8.63
C ARG A 323 -9.23 2.77 -9.65
N PRO A 324 -8.43 3.82 -9.38
CA PRO A 324 -7.25 4.07 -10.20
C PRO A 324 -6.49 2.76 -10.30
N ARG A 325 -6.12 2.37 -11.53
CA ARG A 325 -5.30 1.20 -11.79
C ARG A 325 -4.15 1.27 -10.80
N HIS A 326 -4.15 0.44 -9.75
CA HIS A 326 -2.92 0.25 -9.00
C HIS A 326 -1.91 -0.16 -10.07
N GLN A 327 -0.76 0.52 -10.14
CA GLN A 327 0.24 0.39 -11.20
C GLN A 327 0.78 -1.03 -11.40
N ASN A 328 0.29 -2.01 -10.65
CA ASN A 328 0.55 -3.41 -10.88
C ASN A 328 -0.46 -3.97 -11.90
N PRO A 329 -0.08 -4.14 -13.18
CA PRO A 329 -0.93 -4.77 -14.20
C PRO A 329 -1.29 -6.23 -13.88
N PHE A 330 -0.63 -6.83 -12.87
CA PHE A 330 -0.93 -8.18 -12.39
C PHE A 330 -1.83 -8.19 -11.14
N TYR A 331 -2.27 -7.04 -10.63
CA TYR A 331 -3.23 -7.00 -9.54
C TYR A 331 -4.62 -7.34 -10.08
N ILE A 332 -4.97 -8.63 -9.98
CA ILE A 332 -6.34 -9.10 -10.20
C ILE A 332 -7.19 -8.49 -9.08
N PRO A 333 -8.22 -7.70 -9.40
CA PRO A 333 -9.14 -7.17 -8.39
C PRO A 333 -9.63 -8.31 -7.50
N SER A 334 -9.68 -8.09 -6.19
CA SER A 334 -10.24 -9.06 -5.25
C SER A 334 -11.57 -9.61 -5.76
N ARG A 335 -11.82 -10.93 -5.58
CA ARG A 335 -12.90 -11.74 -6.18
C ARG A 335 -14.34 -11.16 -6.09
N GLN A 336 -14.57 -10.12 -5.30
CA GLN A 336 -15.84 -9.40 -5.28
C GLN A 336 -15.61 -7.89 -5.37
N PRO A 337 -16.39 -7.16 -6.20
CA PRO A 337 -16.52 -5.72 -6.00
C PRO A 337 -16.98 -5.53 -4.55
N SER A 338 -16.23 -4.73 -3.78
CA SER A 338 -16.66 -4.38 -2.43
C SER A 338 -18.11 -3.87 -2.51
N PRO A 339 -19.04 -4.31 -1.64
CA PRO A 339 -20.42 -3.83 -1.62
C PRO A 339 -20.53 -2.30 -1.65
N SER A 340 -19.49 -1.59 -1.17
CA SER A 340 -19.36 -0.14 -1.26
C SER A 340 -19.38 0.42 -2.69
N ARG A 341 -19.01 -0.34 -3.71
CA ARG A 341 -19.03 0.12 -5.12
C ARG A 341 -20.45 0.31 -5.66
N LEU A 342 -21.43 -0.43 -5.14
CA LEU A 342 -22.81 -0.30 -5.61
C LEU A 342 -23.58 0.77 -4.84
N ALA A 343 -23.12 1.14 -3.64
CA ALA A 343 -23.81 2.10 -2.79
C ALA A 343 -24.10 3.44 -3.49
N PRO A 344 -23.17 4.07 -4.24
CA PRO A 344 -23.47 5.29 -4.98
C PRO A 344 -24.61 5.13 -5.98
N LEU A 345 -24.68 3.98 -6.66
CA LEU A 345 -25.69 3.71 -7.69
C LEU A 345 -27.11 3.56 -7.12
N LEU A 346 -27.21 3.27 -5.82
CA LEU A 346 -28.48 3.09 -5.12
C LEU A 346 -28.99 4.38 -4.47
N VAL A 347 -28.25 5.49 -4.55
CA VAL A 347 -28.63 6.77 -3.95
C VAL A 347 -29.84 7.38 -4.68
N CYS A 348 -29.77 7.50 -6.01
CA CYS A 348 -30.83 8.10 -6.82
C CYS A 348 -30.76 7.69 -8.30
N LYS A 349 -31.81 8.01 -9.08
CA LYS A 349 -31.89 7.71 -10.52
C LYS A 349 -30.78 8.39 -11.33
N LEU A 350 -30.35 9.60 -10.93
CA LEU A 350 -29.26 10.31 -11.59
C LEU A 350 -27.95 9.51 -11.47
N PHE A 351 -27.61 9.08 -10.26
CA PHE A 351 -26.38 8.32 -10.00
C PHE A 351 -26.42 6.96 -10.68
N LEU A 352 -27.59 6.30 -10.72
CA LEU A 352 -27.77 5.08 -11.49
C LEU A 352 -27.51 5.32 -12.98
N ARG A 353 -28.14 6.33 -13.59
CA ARG A 353 -27.97 6.65 -15.02
C ARG A 353 -26.51 6.95 -15.37
N LEU A 354 -25.86 7.84 -14.61
CA LEU A 354 -24.48 8.26 -14.85
C LEU A 354 -23.46 7.17 -14.48
N GLY A 355 -23.82 6.26 -13.57
CA GLY A 355 -22.94 5.20 -13.09
C GLY A 355 -22.97 3.90 -13.89
N ILE A 356 -24.02 3.65 -14.69
CA ILE A 356 -24.15 2.44 -15.54
C ILE A 356 -22.93 2.23 -16.45
N PRO A 357 -22.43 3.24 -17.20
CA PRO A 357 -21.26 3.04 -18.06
C PRO A 357 -20.04 2.52 -17.28
N PHE A 358 -19.76 3.09 -16.10
CA PHE A 358 -18.63 2.68 -15.25
C PHE A 358 -18.85 1.32 -14.57
N LEU A 359 -20.10 0.95 -14.29
CA LEU A 359 -20.45 -0.37 -13.75
C LEU A 359 -20.16 -1.48 -14.77
N TYR A 360 -20.56 -1.26 -16.02
CA TYR A 360 -20.38 -2.23 -17.12
C TYR A 360 -19.04 -2.10 -17.82
N GLU A 361 -18.22 -1.10 -17.52
CA GLU A 361 -16.90 -0.91 -18.14
C GLU A 361 -16.00 -2.15 -18.02
N ARG A 362 -15.99 -2.77 -16.84
CA ARG A 362 -15.01 -3.81 -16.48
C ARG A 362 -15.61 -5.01 -15.71
N PRO A 363 -16.57 -5.77 -16.30
CA PRO A 363 -17.16 -6.95 -15.68
C PRO A 363 -16.12 -8.04 -15.36
N ALA A 364 -16.33 -8.71 -14.22
CA ALA A 364 -15.48 -9.80 -13.75
C ALA A 364 -16.28 -11.09 -13.56
N LEU A 365 -16.04 -12.05 -14.44
CA LEU A 365 -16.80 -13.29 -14.63
C LEU A 365 -16.06 -14.48 -13.99
N TYR A 366 -16.24 -14.65 -12.68
CA TYR A 366 -15.60 -15.72 -11.90
C TYR A 366 -16.47 -16.96 -11.67
N SER A 367 -17.67 -17.01 -12.27
CA SER A 367 -18.56 -18.16 -12.18
C SER A 367 -19.50 -18.22 -13.38
N ASP A 368 -19.90 -19.43 -13.77
CA ASP A 368 -20.83 -19.65 -14.88
C ASP A 368 -22.17 -18.90 -14.66
N PHE A 369 -22.62 -18.77 -13.41
CA PHE A 369 -23.80 -17.98 -13.06
C PHE A 369 -23.66 -16.51 -13.47
N ARG A 370 -22.51 -15.88 -13.23
CA ARG A 370 -22.28 -14.48 -13.63
C ARG A 370 -22.20 -14.31 -15.14
N VAL A 371 -21.64 -15.30 -15.83
CA VAL A 371 -21.59 -15.33 -17.31
C VAL A 371 -23.02 -15.38 -17.86
N ARG A 372 -23.87 -16.30 -17.35
CA ARG A 372 -25.29 -16.41 -17.75
C ARG A 372 -26.05 -15.13 -17.45
N ALA A 373 -25.92 -14.59 -16.23
CA ALA A 373 -26.59 -13.37 -15.85
C ALA A 373 -26.19 -12.18 -16.73
N LEU A 374 -24.89 -12.05 -17.07
CA LEU A 374 -24.46 -10.99 -17.98
C LEU A 374 -25.02 -11.21 -19.40
N LEU A 375 -25.01 -12.43 -19.92
CA LEU A 375 -25.60 -12.74 -21.23
C LEU A 375 -27.10 -12.44 -21.28
N GLU A 376 -27.84 -12.82 -20.25
CA GLU A 376 -29.28 -12.50 -20.14
C GLU A 376 -29.49 -10.98 -20.14
N GLN A 377 -28.67 -10.22 -19.41
CA GLN A 377 -28.74 -8.76 -19.42
C GLN A 377 -28.37 -8.16 -20.78
N LEU A 378 -27.34 -8.67 -21.45
CA LEU A 378 -26.94 -8.22 -22.79
C LEU A 378 -27.97 -8.58 -23.86
N ALA A 379 -28.66 -9.70 -23.72
CA ALA A 379 -29.76 -10.08 -24.60
C ALA A 379 -30.98 -9.17 -24.39
N MET A 380 -31.28 -8.79 -23.15
CA MET A 380 -32.38 -7.87 -22.84
C MET A 380 -32.06 -6.41 -23.18
N LYS A 381 -30.80 -6.00 -23.05
CA LYS A 381 -30.32 -4.62 -23.22
C LYS A 381 -28.99 -4.61 -23.97
N PRO A 382 -29.00 -4.79 -25.30
CA PRO A 382 -27.78 -4.85 -26.12
C PRO A 382 -26.89 -3.61 -25.98
N GLU A 383 -27.48 -2.45 -25.69
CA GLU A 383 -26.76 -1.19 -25.47
C GLU A 383 -25.79 -1.26 -24.29
N LEU A 384 -25.97 -2.16 -23.33
CA LEU A 384 -25.01 -2.35 -22.24
C LEU A 384 -23.67 -2.91 -22.75
N GLY A 385 -23.69 -3.63 -23.87
CA GLY A 385 -22.50 -4.19 -24.49
C GLY A 385 -21.50 -3.14 -24.96
N GLN A 386 -21.97 -1.96 -25.35
CA GLN A 386 -21.12 -0.83 -25.79
C GLN A 386 -20.31 -0.21 -24.65
N HIS A 387 -20.71 -0.47 -23.40
CA HIS A 387 -20.00 0.01 -22.22
C HIS A 387 -18.89 -0.96 -21.82
N ILE A 388 -18.95 -2.24 -22.21
CA ILE A 388 -17.94 -3.24 -21.85
C ILE A 388 -16.67 -2.99 -22.67
N GLN A 389 -15.64 -2.49 -22.00
CA GLN A 389 -14.32 -2.25 -22.60
C GLN A 389 -13.28 -3.26 -22.12
N CYS A 390 -13.48 -3.86 -20.94
CA CYS A 390 -12.56 -4.80 -20.33
C CYS A 390 -13.32 -6.00 -19.76
N LEU A 391 -12.91 -7.21 -20.12
CA LEU A 391 -13.53 -8.43 -19.62
C LEU A 391 -12.51 -9.26 -18.83
N SER A 392 -12.78 -9.49 -17.54
CA SER A 392 -11.96 -10.38 -16.70
C SER A 392 -12.66 -11.72 -16.52
N VAL A 393 -11.99 -12.81 -16.86
CA VAL A 393 -12.53 -14.17 -16.84
C VAL A 393 -11.80 -15.01 -15.79
N GLY A 394 -12.59 -15.69 -14.96
CA GLY A 394 -12.13 -16.61 -13.94
C GLY A 394 -12.04 -18.06 -14.39
N PRO A 395 -11.84 -19.00 -13.46
CA PRO A 395 -12.05 -20.43 -13.71
C PRO A 395 -13.53 -20.70 -14.02
N LEU A 396 -13.87 -20.73 -15.30
CA LEU A 396 -15.17 -21.15 -15.83
C LEU A 396 -15.10 -22.60 -16.27
N ARG A 397 -16.24 -23.31 -16.23
CA ARG A 397 -16.30 -24.70 -16.71
C ARG A 397 -16.36 -24.78 -18.23
N GLU A 398 -17.03 -23.81 -18.85
CA GLU A 398 -17.38 -23.85 -20.26
C GLU A 398 -17.03 -22.53 -20.97
N PHE A 399 -16.21 -22.63 -22.03
CA PHE A 399 -15.85 -21.49 -22.87
C PHE A 399 -16.89 -21.04 -23.91
N PRO A 400 -17.80 -21.88 -24.45
CA PRO A 400 -18.74 -21.48 -25.51
C PRO A 400 -19.49 -20.16 -25.21
N MET A 401 -19.83 -19.93 -23.95
CA MET A 401 -20.52 -18.71 -23.51
C MET A 401 -19.70 -17.43 -23.65
N LEU A 402 -18.36 -17.48 -23.62
CA LEU A 402 -17.54 -16.28 -23.78
C LEU A 402 -17.63 -15.74 -25.21
N LYS A 403 -17.77 -16.63 -26.20
CA LYS A 403 -17.98 -16.23 -27.60
C LYS A 403 -19.23 -15.36 -27.74
N ASP A 404 -20.30 -15.72 -27.05
CA ASP A 404 -21.56 -14.99 -27.11
C ASP A 404 -21.44 -13.61 -26.45
N ILE A 405 -20.70 -13.49 -25.34
CA ILE A 405 -20.43 -12.19 -24.70
C ILE A 405 -19.59 -11.31 -25.63
N VAL A 406 -18.54 -11.88 -26.24
CA VAL A 406 -17.67 -11.16 -27.18
C VAL A 406 -18.47 -10.64 -28.37
N ALA A 407 -19.43 -11.42 -28.89
CA ALA A 407 -20.31 -11.00 -29.98
C ALA A 407 -21.20 -9.80 -29.60
N HIS A 408 -21.52 -9.61 -28.31
CA HIS A 408 -22.30 -8.47 -27.81
C HIS A 408 -21.42 -7.30 -27.35
N THR A 409 -20.09 -7.38 -27.47
CA THR A 409 -19.17 -6.36 -26.92
C THR A 409 -18.22 -5.81 -28.00
N PRO A 410 -18.77 -5.05 -28.98
CA PRO A 410 -17.98 -4.54 -30.11
C PRO A 410 -16.88 -3.55 -29.69
N THR A 411 -17.00 -2.97 -28.49
CA THR A 411 -16.04 -2.04 -27.88
C THR A 411 -15.01 -2.73 -26.99
N LEU A 412 -14.97 -4.07 -26.96
CA LEU A 412 -14.05 -4.81 -26.12
C LEU A 412 -12.60 -4.50 -26.53
N THR A 413 -11.85 -3.89 -25.61
CA THR A 413 -10.45 -3.53 -25.81
C THR A 413 -9.49 -4.36 -24.97
N GLU A 414 -9.95 -4.95 -23.86
CA GLU A 414 -9.12 -5.76 -22.97
C GLU A 414 -9.81 -7.08 -22.61
N LEU A 415 -9.09 -8.20 -22.72
CA LEU A 415 -9.55 -9.51 -22.27
C LEU A 415 -8.47 -10.16 -21.37
N HIS A 416 -8.82 -10.39 -20.11
CA HIS A 416 -7.90 -10.89 -19.08
C HIS A 416 -8.41 -12.18 -18.46
N GLY A 417 -7.57 -13.20 -18.38
CA GLY A 417 -7.79 -14.40 -17.60
C GLY A 417 -7.06 -14.34 -16.26
N THR A 418 -7.64 -14.94 -15.23
CA THR A 418 -6.96 -15.20 -13.95
C THR A 418 -6.30 -16.58 -13.92
N THR A 419 -5.49 -16.85 -12.89
CA THR A 419 -5.00 -18.21 -12.61
C THR A 419 -6.16 -19.21 -12.55
N GLY A 420 -6.08 -20.27 -13.35
CA GLY A 420 -7.14 -21.27 -13.49
C GLY A 420 -8.24 -20.94 -14.50
N SER A 421 -8.10 -19.87 -15.29
CA SER A 421 -9.03 -19.56 -16.38
C SER A 421 -9.24 -20.73 -17.34
N PRO A 422 -10.44 -20.87 -17.94
CA PRO A 422 -10.69 -21.89 -18.92
C PRO A 422 -9.72 -21.71 -20.08
N SER A 423 -9.21 -22.82 -20.56
CA SER A 423 -8.37 -22.82 -21.73
C SER A 423 -9.23 -22.68 -22.99
N ILE A 424 -8.77 -21.92 -23.97
CA ILE A 424 -9.53 -21.64 -25.20
C ILE A 424 -8.92 -22.39 -26.35
N THR A 425 -9.74 -23.06 -27.15
CA THR A 425 -9.23 -23.76 -28.33
C THR A 425 -8.65 -22.77 -29.33
N TRP A 426 -7.75 -23.22 -30.21
CA TRP A 426 -7.21 -22.39 -31.28
C TRP A 426 -8.31 -21.80 -32.19
N LYS A 427 -9.35 -22.60 -32.45
CA LYS A 427 -10.55 -22.15 -33.19
C LYS A 427 -11.25 -21.00 -32.46
N ALA A 428 -11.41 -21.10 -31.15
CA ALA A 428 -12.02 -20.04 -30.34
C ALA A 428 -11.17 -18.76 -30.32
N PHE A 429 -9.83 -18.88 -30.24
CA PHE A 429 -8.93 -17.75 -30.37
C PHE A 429 -9.03 -17.08 -31.75
N THR A 430 -9.19 -17.86 -32.82
CA THR A 430 -9.41 -17.33 -34.18
C THR A 430 -10.72 -16.56 -34.26
N THR A 431 -11.82 -17.12 -33.75
CA THR A 431 -13.13 -16.45 -33.69
C THR A 431 -13.12 -15.18 -32.85
N LEU A 432 -12.32 -15.13 -31.78
CA LEU A 432 -12.10 -13.91 -31.01
C LEU A 432 -11.44 -12.83 -31.88
N GLY A 433 -10.42 -13.19 -32.67
CA GLY A 433 -9.79 -12.28 -33.62
C GLY A 433 -10.74 -11.79 -34.70
N GLU A 434 -11.60 -12.66 -35.24
CA GLU A 434 -12.59 -12.29 -36.27
C GLU A 434 -13.63 -11.29 -35.74
N SER A 435 -14.03 -11.42 -34.47
CA SER A 435 -15.08 -10.59 -33.86
C SER A 435 -14.58 -9.29 -33.26
N THR A 436 -13.42 -9.32 -32.58
CA THR A 436 -12.90 -8.18 -31.81
C THR A 436 -11.45 -7.85 -32.13
N GLY A 437 -10.80 -8.51 -33.08
CA GLY A 437 -9.38 -8.27 -33.37
C GLY A 437 -9.07 -6.83 -33.82
N SER A 438 -10.04 -6.11 -34.37
CA SER A 438 -9.94 -4.68 -34.72
C SER A 438 -10.11 -3.71 -33.54
N SER A 439 -10.58 -4.18 -32.38
CA SER A 439 -10.75 -3.35 -31.17
C SER A 439 -9.89 -3.82 -29.99
N LEU A 440 -9.53 -5.10 -29.97
CA LEU A 440 -8.84 -5.75 -28.86
C LEU A 440 -7.37 -5.31 -28.81
N ARG A 441 -7.04 -4.56 -27.77
CA ARG A 441 -5.72 -3.99 -27.49
C ARG A 441 -4.92 -4.83 -26.50
N SER A 442 -5.57 -5.61 -25.65
CA SER A 442 -4.90 -6.38 -24.60
C SER A 442 -5.52 -7.76 -24.45
N PHE A 443 -4.69 -8.82 -24.49
CA PHE A 443 -5.09 -10.19 -24.25
C PHE A 443 -4.11 -10.85 -23.28
N HIS A 444 -4.53 -11.28 -22.09
CA HIS A 444 -3.63 -11.91 -21.10
C HIS A 444 -4.29 -13.06 -20.35
N GLY A 445 -3.48 -13.96 -19.79
CA GLY A 445 -3.91 -14.89 -18.73
C GLY A 445 -4.91 -15.97 -19.13
N ILE A 446 -5.23 -16.10 -20.42
CA ILE A 446 -6.11 -17.12 -20.96
C ILE A 446 -5.26 -18.18 -21.67
N PRO A 447 -5.12 -19.39 -21.12
CA PRO A 447 -4.29 -20.42 -21.73
C PRO A 447 -4.95 -20.96 -23.00
N ILE A 448 -4.12 -21.32 -23.98
CA ILE A 448 -4.57 -22.08 -25.16
C ILE A 448 -4.05 -23.51 -24.98
N PRO A 449 -4.89 -24.56 -24.99
CA PRO A 449 -4.40 -25.93 -24.88
C PRO A 449 -3.40 -26.23 -25.98
N LYS A 450 -2.47 -27.14 -25.70
CA LYS A 450 -1.54 -27.63 -26.72
C LYS A 450 -2.35 -28.24 -27.88
N THR A 451 -2.14 -27.72 -29.08
CA THR A 451 -2.71 -28.26 -30.33
C THR A 451 -1.60 -28.69 -31.28
N ALA A 452 -1.92 -29.56 -32.25
CA ALA A 452 -0.98 -29.92 -33.30
C ALA A 452 -0.80 -28.74 -34.27
N ALA A 453 0.46 -28.33 -34.50
CA ALA A 453 0.92 -27.36 -35.51
C ALA A 453 -0.10 -26.28 -35.91
N ALA A 454 -0.34 -25.30 -35.03
CA ALA A 454 -1.24 -24.19 -35.29
C ALA A 454 -0.73 -23.29 -36.43
N ASN A 455 -1.67 -22.70 -37.18
CA ASN A 455 -1.36 -21.76 -38.26
C ASN A 455 -1.25 -20.33 -37.70
N PRO A 456 -0.07 -19.66 -37.77
CA PRO A 456 0.10 -18.32 -37.21
C PRO A 456 -0.66 -17.22 -37.96
N ALA A 457 -1.31 -17.51 -39.09
CA ALA A 457 -2.16 -16.56 -39.82
C ALA A 457 -3.25 -15.89 -38.95
N ALA A 458 -3.75 -16.56 -37.90
CA ALA A 458 -4.74 -15.97 -37.00
C ALA A 458 -4.23 -14.71 -36.26
N PHE A 459 -2.91 -14.53 -36.13
CA PHE A 459 -2.34 -13.33 -35.51
C PHE A 459 -2.60 -12.05 -36.31
N ALA A 460 -2.82 -12.16 -37.64
CA ALA A 460 -3.13 -11.01 -38.49
C ALA A 460 -4.51 -10.40 -38.19
N LEU A 461 -5.40 -11.14 -37.53
CA LEU A 461 -6.74 -10.66 -37.16
C LEU A 461 -6.69 -9.58 -36.08
N PHE A 462 -5.63 -9.56 -35.26
CA PHE A 462 -5.50 -8.66 -34.12
C PHE A 462 -4.76 -7.36 -34.51
N THR A 463 -5.42 -6.54 -35.30
CA THR A 463 -4.83 -5.36 -35.94
C THR A 463 -4.52 -4.22 -34.98
N GLU A 464 -5.20 -4.16 -33.82
CA GLU A 464 -5.03 -3.12 -32.78
C GLU A 464 -4.32 -3.63 -31.50
N MET A 465 -3.78 -4.86 -31.51
CA MET A 465 -3.15 -5.47 -30.33
C MET A 465 -1.93 -4.67 -29.86
N ARG A 466 -1.92 -4.31 -28.57
CA ARG A 466 -0.85 -3.59 -27.88
C ARG A 466 -0.19 -4.41 -26.78
N GLU A 467 -0.93 -5.28 -26.12
CA GLU A 467 -0.40 -6.17 -25.09
C GLU A 467 -0.82 -7.62 -25.30
N LEU A 468 0.16 -8.52 -25.42
CA LEU A 468 -0.08 -9.95 -25.60
C LEU A 468 0.55 -10.76 -24.47
N GLY A 469 -0.28 -11.43 -23.70
CA GLY A 469 0.05 -12.44 -22.71
C GLY A 469 -0.16 -13.83 -23.26
N TRP A 470 0.91 -14.61 -23.31
CA TRP A 470 0.99 -15.91 -23.95
C TRP A 470 1.38 -17.00 -22.94
N ALA A 471 0.56 -18.04 -22.89
CA ALA A 471 0.69 -19.14 -21.95
C ALA A 471 0.29 -20.48 -22.59
N THR A 472 1.01 -20.91 -23.63
CA THR A 472 0.73 -22.18 -24.31
C THR A 472 1.96 -22.82 -24.94
N ASN A 473 2.04 -24.15 -24.84
CA ASN A 473 3.05 -24.97 -25.50
C ASN A 473 2.57 -25.48 -26.87
N THR A 474 1.72 -24.72 -27.56
CA THR A 474 1.29 -25.02 -28.92
C THR A 474 2.46 -24.83 -29.88
N THR A 475 2.73 -25.84 -30.71
CA THR A 475 3.71 -25.74 -31.78
C THR A 475 3.09 -25.02 -32.98
N PHE A 476 3.86 -24.15 -33.63
CA PHE A 476 3.45 -23.38 -34.80
C PHE A 476 4.15 -23.85 -36.07
N LYS A 477 3.47 -23.67 -37.20
CA LYS A 477 4.10 -23.80 -38.51
C LYS A 477 5.09 -22.63 -38.70
N THR A 478 6.39 -22.93 -38.75
CA THR A 478 7.47 -21.93 -38.82
C THR A 478 7.90 -21.59 -40.24
N THR A 479 7.28 -22.17 -41.28
CA THR A 479 7.57 -21.81 -42.67
C THR A 479 7.09 -20.39 -42.95
N ALA A 480 7.98 -19.54 -43.47
CA ALA A 480 7.72 -18.11 -43.73
C ALA A 480 6.39 -17.84 -44.47
N LYS A 481 5.99 -18.72 -45.40
CA LYS A 481 4.73 -18.60 -46.16
C LYS A 481 3.44 -18.57 -45.31
N PHE A 482 3.49 -19.05 -44.06
CA PHE A 482 2.34 -19.07 -43.16
C PHE A 482 2.36 -17.93 -42.14
N ILE A 483 3.47 -17.18 -42.05
CA ILE A 483 3.68 -16.19 -41.01
C ILE A 483 3.28 -14.80 -41.55
N PRO A 484 2.26 -14.15 -40.98
CA PRO A 484 1.92 -12.78 -41.35
C PRO A 484 2.99 -11.82 -40.80
N THR A 485 3.80 -11.23 -41.68
CA THR A 485 4.93 -10.37 -41.30
C THR A 485 4.49 -9.06 -40.62
N ASP A 486 3.29 -8.59 -40.92
CA ASP A 486 2.68 -7.34 -40.46
C ASP A 486 1.74 -7.52 -39.25
N ALA A 487 1.53 -8.76 -38.80
CA ALA A 487 0.76 -9.03 -37.59
C ALA A 487 1.39 -8.32 -36.38
N PHE A 488 0.54 -7.89 -35.44
CA PHE A 488 0.97 -7.25 -34.20
C PHE A 488 1.82 -5.99 -34.39
N ARG A 489 1.59 -5.20 -35.45
CA ARG A 489 2.31 -3.95 -35.72
C ARG A 489 2.31 -2.94 -34.55
N PHE A 490 1.24 -2.92 -33.74
CA PHE A 490 1.10 -2.04 -32.57
C PHE A 490 1.45 -2.71 -31.23
N LEU A 491 1.99 -3.93 -31.24
CA LEU A 491 2.32 -4.66 -30.02
C LEU A 491 3.45 -3.95 -29.28
N VAL A 492 3.12 -3.38 -28.12
CA VAL A 492 4.05 -2.67 -27.23
C VAL A 492 4.63 -3.62 -26.19
N LYS A 493 3.82 -4.56 -25.68
CA LYS A 493 4.19 -5.43 -24.55
C LYS A 493 3.89 -6.90 -24.84
N LEU A 494 4.90 -7.73 -24.66
CA LEU A 494 4.81 -9.19 -24.76
C LEU A 494 5.06 -9.83 -23.39
N THR A 495 4.17 -10.69 -22.92
CA THR A 495 4.36 -11.50 -21.72
C THR A 495 4.25 -12.96 -22.09
N VAL A 496 5.29 -13.76 -21.84
CA VAL A 496 5.35 -15.17 -22.16
C VAL A 496 5.61 -15.94 -20.87
N THR A 497 4.60 -16.66 -20.39
CA THR A 497 4.76 -17.50 -19.21
C THR A 497 5.27 -18.89 -19.58
N THR A 498 4.74 -19.44 -20.66
CA THR A 498 5.08 -20.75 -21.23
C THR A 498 4.93 -20.69 -22.74
N CYS A 499 5.92 -21.18 -23.47
CA CYS A 499 5.87 -21.29 -24.92
C CYS A 499 6.69 -22.47 -25.46
N ASP A 500 6.27 -22.97 -26.61
CA ASP A 500 7.11 -23.78 -27.49
C ASP A 500 8.10 -22.88 -28.27
N GLU A 501 9.26 -23.39 -28.66
CA GLU A 501 10.28 -22.60 -29.37
C GLU A 501 9.81 -22.06 -30.74
N SER A 502 8.87 -22.75 -31.36
CA SER A 502 8.28 -22.32 -32.63
C SER A 502 7.52 -21.01 -32.50
N PHE A 503 6.99 -20.68 -31.31
CA PHE A 503 6.31 -19.40 -31.08
C PHE A 503 7.29 -18.22 -31.18
N LEU A 504 8.42 -18.28 -30.48
CA LEU A 504 9.44 -17.23 -30.58
C LEU A 504 10.09 -17.17 -31.96
N THR A 505 10.18 -18.32 -32.64
CA THR A 505 10.61 -18.37 -34.04
C THR A 505 9.62 -17.64 -34.96
N VAL A 506 8.31 -17.84 -34.78
CA VAL A 506 7.28 -17.11 -35.53
C VAL A 506 7.39 -15.60 -35.28
N LEU A 507 7.49 -15.17 -34.02
CA LEU A 507 7.63 -13.75 -33.68
C LEU A 507 8.91 -13.11 -34.24
N ALA A 508 10.01 -13.88 -34.37
CA ALA A 508 11.25 -13.41 -34.99
C ALA A 508 11.11 -13.15 -36.51
N HIS A 509 10.10 -13.73 -37.17
CA HIS A 509 9.78 -13.44 -38.58
C HIS A 509 8.79 -12.27 -38.75
N MET A 510 8.15 -11.83 -37.68
CA MET A 510 7.29 -10.64 -37.68
C MET A 510 8.12 -9.38 -37.44
N GLU A 511 7.65 -8.20 -37.87
CA GLU A 511 8.42 -6.95 -37.74
C GLU A 511 8.30 -6.26 -36.36
N LEU A 512 7.18 -6.43 -35.65
CA LEU A 512 6.91 -5.90 -34.30
C LEU A 512 7.53 -4.51 -34.03
N PRO A 513 7.24 -3.48 -34.84
CA PRO A 513 7.96 -2.19 -34.78
C PRO A 513 7.69 -1.42 -33.47
N ALA A 514 6.53 -1.61 -32.85
CA ALA A 514 6.14 -0.93 -31.62
C ALA A 514 6.62 -1.61 -30.32
N LEU A 515 7.30 -2.77 -30.41
CA LEU A 515 7.63 -3.59 -29.24
C LEU A 515 8.67 -2.92 -28.36
N GLN A 516 8.33 -2.71 -27.09
CA GLN A 516 9.17 -2.02 -26.11
C GLN A 516 9.35 -2.81 -24.81
N SER A 517 8.41 -3.69 -24.46
CA SER A 517 8.41 -4.42 -23.18
C SER A 517 8.24 -5.92 -23.42
N ALA A 518 9.12 -6.74 -22.83
CA ALA A 518 9.01 -8.20 -22.92
C ALA A 518 9.21 -8.87 -21.55
N ILE A 519 8.41 -9.88 -21.23
CA ILE A 519 8.49 -10.63 -19.97
C ILE A 519 8.52 -12.12 -20.30
N PHE A 520 9.54 -12.84 -19.84
CA PHE A 520 9.65 -14.29 -20.00
C PHE A 520 9.77 -14.96 -18.62
N ALA A 521 8.76 -15.76 -18.24
CA ALA A 521 8.72 -16.37 -16.90
C ALA A 521 9.57 -17.65 -16.79
N ALA A 522 9.59 -18.49 -17.84
CA ALA A 522 10.44 -19.69 -17.90
C ALA A 522 10.64 -20.16 -19.35
N GLY A 523 11.86 -20.60 -19.68
CA GLY A 523 12.21 -21.18 -20.97
C GLY A 523 12.21 -20.16 -22.12
N ALA A 524 13.38 -19.88 -22.69
CA ALA A 524 13.52 -19.08 -23.91
C ALA A 524 14.17 -19.91 -25.03
N ALA A 525 13.75 -21.17 -25.19
CA ALA A 525 14.14 -21.93 -26.37
C ALA A 525 13.65 -21.15 -27.62
N GLY A 526 14.56 -20.86 -28.55
CA GLY A 526 14.32 -19.95 -29.68
C GLY A 526 14.50 -18.45 -29.39
N GLY A 527 14.78 -18.06 -28.14
CA GLY A 527 14.93 -16.66 -27.72
C GLY A 527 16.07 -15.91 -28.41
N THR A 528 17.17 -16.60 -28.79
CA THR A 528 18.31 -15.97 -29.47
C THR A 528 17.90 -15.26 -30.77
N ARG A 529 17.05 -15.90 -31.60
CA ARG A 529 16.58 -15.28 -32.86
C ARG A 529 15.67 -14.09 -32.58
N PHE A 530 14.81 -14.21 -31.57
CA PHE A 530 13.92 -13.14 -31.16
C PHE A 530 14.69 -11.91 -30.66
N PHE A 531 15.64 -12.09 -29.74
CA PHE A 531 16.44 -10.98 -29.21
C PHE A 531 17.35 -10.37 -30.28
N SER A 532 17.92 -11.17 -31.18
CA SER A 532 18.71 -10.64 -32.29
C SER A 532 17.88 -9.74 -33.22
N LYS A 533 16.62 -10.09 -33.51
CA LYS A 533 15.74 -9.29 -34.38
C LYS A 533 15.13 -8.08 -33.65
N HIS A 534 14.68 -8.25 -32.41
CA HIS A 534 13.82 -7.27 -31.72
C HIS A 534 14.45 -6.63 -30.47
N GLY A 535 15.56 -7.16 -29.98
CA GLY A 535 16.18 -6.74 -28.72
C GLY A 535 16.55 -5.25 -28.69
N ALA A 536 17.03 -4.70 -29.81
CA ALA A 536 17.42 -3.30 -29.91
C ALA A 536 16.28 -2.29 -29.65
N LYS A 537 15.02 -2.74 -29.74
CA LYS A 537 13.82 -1.90 -29.49
C LYS A 537 13.34 -2.00 -28.03
N LEU A 538 13.76 -3.02 -27.30
CA LEU A 538 13.29 -3.29 -25.94
C LEU A 538 13.84 -2.27 -24.95
N ARG A 539 12.93 -1.65 -24.21
CA ARG A 539 13.20 -0.73 -23.10
C ARG A 539 12.97 -1.39 -21.75
N GLU A 540 12.05 -2.36 -21.70
CA GLU A 540 11.77 -3.15 -20.51
C GLU A 540 11.90 -4.63 -20.83
N LEU A 541 12.64 -5.35 -19.99
CA LEU A 541 12.83 -6.78 -20.18
C LEU A 541 12.75 -7.47 -18.83
N THR A 542 11.91 -8.49 -18.68
CA THR A 542 11.90 -9.37 -17.50
C THR A 542 12.31 -10.78 -17.89
N LEU A 543 13.31 -11.34 -17.21
CA LEU A 543 13.85 -12.68 -17.45
C LEU A 543 14.05 -13.44 -16.14
N SER A 544 14.14 -14.77 -16.20
CA SER A 544 14.62 -15.56 -15.08
C SER A 544 16.13 -15.46 -14.90
N VAL A 545 16.62 -15.70 -13.69
CA VAL A 545 18.06 -15.72 -13.36
C VAL A 545 18.86 -16.58 -14.35
N ALA A 546 18.35 -17.78 -14.68
CA ALA A 546 19.00 -18.70 -15.62
C ALA A 546 19.05 -18.15 -17.07
N GLN A 547 18.06 -17.37 -17.48
CA GLN A 547 18.05 -16.74 -18.81
C GLN A 547 19.07 -15.60 -18.89
N ILE A 548 19.16 -14.77 -17.85
CA ILE A 548 20.13 -13.66 -17.82
C ILE A 548 21.57 -14.21 -17.84
N ALA A 549 21.85 -15.27 -17.06
CA ALA A 549 23.16 -15.92 -17.04
C ALA A 549 23.50 -16.69 -18.34
N ASN A 550 22.54 -16.91 -19.24
CA ASN A 550 22.77 -17.65 -20.47
C ASN A 550 23.43 -16.78 -21.55
N LYS A 551 24.75 -16.88 -21.68
CA LYS A 551 25.55 -16.17 -22.69
C LYS A 551 25.06 -16.37 -24.13
N LYS A 552 24.39 -17.50 -24.46
CA LYS A 552 23.86 -17.76 -25.81
C LYS A 552 22.67 -16.87 -26.19
N LEU A 553 21.99 -16.27 -25.22
CA LEU A 553 20.93 -15.29 -25.51
C LEU A 553 21.50 -13.92 -25.86
N GLY A 554 22.75 -13.64 -25.49
CA GLY A 554 23.44 -12.38 -25.78
C GLY A 554 22.63 -11.16 -25.34
N ILE A 555 21.99 -11.21 -24.17
CA ILE A 555 21.01 -10.19 -23.74
C ILE A 555 21.64 -8.79 -23.73
N TRP A 556 22.87 -8.67 -23.22
CA TRP A 556 23.57 -7.40 -23.11
C TRP A 556 23.96 -6.83 -24.48
N GLN A 557 24.29 -7.67 -25.46
CA GLN A 557 24.63 -7.26 -26.83
C GLN A 557 23.40 -6.98 -27.68
N ASN A 558 22.37 -7.83 -27.56
CA ASN A 558 21.17 -7.77 -28.40
C ASN A 558 20.18 -6.71 -27.93
N CYS A 559 20.21 -6.31 -26.66
CA CYS A 559 19.22 -5.41 -26.07
C CYS A 559 19.84 -4.13 -25.45
N PRO A 560 20.60 -3.32 -26.21
CA PRO A 560 21.35 -2.18 -25.68
C PRO A 560 20.50 -1.01 -25.16
N GLN A 561 19.19 -1.02 -25.42
CA GLN A 561 18.25 0.07 -25.07
C GLN A 561 17.42 -0.23 -23.82
N ILE A 562 17.72 -1.31 -23.09
CA ILE A 562 16.97 -1.65 -21.87
C ILE A 562 17.21 -0.59 -20.79
N LYS A 563 16.12 0.01 -20.32
CA LYS A 563 16.07 0.90 -19.17
C LYS A 563 15.65 0.17 -17.89
N VAL A 564 14.75 -0.80 -18.00
CA VAL A 564 14.23 -1.55 -16.85
C VAL A 564 14.44 -3.05 -17.04
N LEU A 565 15.24 -3.66 -16.18
CA LEU A 565 15.48 -5.10 -16.14
C LEU A 565 14.73 -5.74 -14.98
N GLY A 566 13.67 -6.48 -15.27
CA GLY A 566 13.01 -7.38 -14.33
C GLY A 566 13.78 -8.69 -14.16
N VAL A 567 14.01 -9.11 -12.92
CA VAL A 567 14.70 -10.37 -12.61
C VAL A 567 13.75 -11.28 -11.84
N SER A 568 13.25 -12.32 -12.50
CA SER A 568 12.41 -13.35 -11.90
C SER A 568 13.28 -14.35 -11.16
N CYS A 569 13.28 -14.26 -9.83
CA CYS A 569 14.00 -15.14 -8.93
C CYS A 569 13.05 -16.19 -8.32
N ASP A 570 13.58 -17.38 -8.06
CA ASP A 570 12.93 -18.38 -7.22
C ASP A 570 13.85 -18.79 -6.05
N HIS A 571 13.36 -19.67 -5.18
CA HIS A 571 14.09 -20.11 -3.99
C HIS A 571 15.25 -21.07 -4.28
N LYS A 572 15.38 -21.55 -5.52
CA LYS A 572 16.44 -22.46 -5.97
C LYS A 572 17.53 -21.70 -6.73
N HIS A 573 17.16 -20.59 -7.35
CA HIS A 573 18.01 -19.78 -8.22
C HIS A 573 18.01 -18.32 -7.74
N PRO A 574 18.74 -17.99 -6.66
CA PRO A 574 18.98 -16.59 -6.30
C PRO A 574 19.70 -15.86 -7.43
N ALA A 575 19.39 -14.58 -7.61
CA ALA A 575 20.23 -13.72 -8.43
C ALA A 575 21.63 -13.63 -7.80
N ILE A 576 22.64 -13.90 -8.61
CA ILE A 576 24.05 -13.86 -8.24
C ILE A 576 24.79 -12.90 -9.18
N PRO A 577 25.96 -12.39 -8.78
CA PRO A 577 26.69 -11.43 -9.59
C PRO A 577 26.96 -11.86 -11.03
N SER A 578 27.24 -13.14 -11.26
CA SER A 578 27.51 -13.67 -12.61
C SER A 578 26.34 -13.56 -13.58
N CYS A 579 25.12 -13.28 -13.10
CA CYS A 579 24.00 -12.94 -13.98
C CYS A 579 24.20 -11.58 -14.66
N PHE A 580 25.02 -10.70 -14.10
CA PHE A 580 25.26 -9.35 -14.56
C PHE A 580 26.68 -9.17 -15.13
N ASP A 581 27.40 -10.28 -15.33
CA ASP A 581 28.69 -10.27 -16.03
C ASP A 581 28.46 -9.92 -17.49
N THR A 582 28.91 -8.73 -17.88
CA THR A 582 28.93 -8.25 -19.26
C THR A 582 30.33 -7.75 -19.59
N GLU A 583 30.82 -8.10 -20.77
CA GLU A 583 32.09 -7.58 -21.30
C GLU A 583 31.95 -6.11 -21.72
N ASP A 584 30.74 -5.72 -22.15
CA ASP A 584 30.42 -4.39 -22.63
C ASP A 584 29.72 -3.55 -21.55
N THR A 585 29.98 -2.23 -21.57
CA THR A 585 29.27 -1.27 -20.70
C THR A 585 27.87 -1.00 -21.24
N HIS A 586 26.84 -1.27 -20.44
CA HIS A 586 25.45 -1.03 -20.78
C HIS A 586 24.97 0.33 -20.25
N THR A 587 24.96 1.34 -21.13
CA THR A 587 24.78 2.76 -20.74
C THR A 587 23.34 3.20 -20.47
N GLN A 588 22.33 2.39 -20.80
CA GLN A 588 20.91 2.77 -20.69
C GLN A 588 20.17 2.16 -19.49
N LEU A 589 20.78 1.22 -18.75
CA LEU A 589 20.06 0.49 -17.69
C LEU A 589 19.88 1.38 -16.47
N GLU A 590 18.65 1.82 -16.20
CA GLU A 590 18.30 2.75 -15.13
C GLU A 590 17.74 2.03 -13.88
N CYS A 591 17.05 0.90 -14.07
CA CYS A 591 16.32 0.23 -13.01
C CYS A 591 16.41 -1.31 -13.08
N ILE A 592 16.65 -1.96 -11.94
CA ILE A 592 16.56 -3.41 -11.78
C ILE A 592 15.38 -3.74 -10.85
N VAL A 593 14.44 -4.56 -11.28
CA VAL A 593 13.23 -4.94 -10.53
C VAL A 593 13.23 -6.44 -10.25
N PHE A 594 13.48 -6.84 -9.01
CA PHE A 594 13.35 -8.23 -8.62
C PHE A 594 11.86 -8.62 -8.54
N LYS A 595 11.52 -9.76 -9.13
CA LYS A 595 10.20 -10.39 -9.07
C LYS A 595 10.40 -11.79 -8.51
N LEU A 596 9.46 -12.25 -7.69
CA LEU A 596 9.53 -13.58 -7.12
C LEU A 596 8.52 -14.46 -7.82
N ALA A 597 9.00 -15.60 -8.32
CA ALA A 597 8.13 -16.61 -8.88
C ALA A 597 7.38 -17.32 -7.73
N GLY A 598 6.07 -17.14 -7.67
CA GLY A 598 5.16 -17.86 -6.76
C GLY A 598 4.73 -17.09 -5.49
N ASP A 599 3.60 -17.53 -4.91
CA ASP A 599 2.83 -16.79 -3.91
C ASP A 599 3.30 -16.95 -2.45
N SER A 600 4.45 -17.56 -2.14
CA SER A 600 4.66 -18.10 -0.77
C SER A 600 6.07 -17.98 -0.19
N ILE A 601 6.79 -16.90 -0.47
CA ILE A 601 7.98 -16.59 0.34
C ILE A 601 7.56 -15.62 1.44
N SER A 602 7.24 -16.16 2.62
CA SER A 602 6.99 -15.32 3.80
C SER A 602 8.29 -14.69 4.32
N ARG A 603 9.46 -15.31 4.09
CA ARG A 603 10.79 -14.81 4.47
C ARG A 603 11.89 -15.32 3.53
N LEU A 604 12.81 -14.43 3.14
CA LEU A 604 14.04 -14.82 2.46
C LEU A 604 14.92 -15.67 3.38
N LYS A 605 15.41 -16.81 2.88
CA LYS A 605 16.41 -17.62 3.60
C LYS A 605 17.73 -16.84 3.70
N GLN A 606 18.52 -17.12 4.74
CA GLN A 606 19.82 -16.46 4.95
C GLN A 606 20.74 -16.57 3.72
N ALA A 607 20.78 -17.72 3.03
CA ALA A 607 21.58 -17.89 1.82
C ALA A 607 21.18 -16.90 0.70
N HIS A 608 19.88 -16.63 0.52
CA HIS A 608 19.40 -15.62 -0.43
C HIS A 608 19.79 -14.21 -0.01
N MET A 609 19.68 -13.91 1.30
CA MET A 609 20.13 -12.62 1.82
C MET A 609 21.63 -12.40 1.63
N THR A 610 22.44 -13.45 1.79
CA THR A 610 23.89 -13.38 1.52
C THR A 610 24.16 -13.14 0.04
N ALA A 611 23.58 -13.95 -0.86
CA ALA A 611 23.75 -13.78 -2.31
C ALA A 611 23.31 -12.40 -2.81
N LEU A 612 22.17 -11.91 -2.30
CA LEU A 612 21.68 -10.58 -2.61
C LEU A 612 22.62 -9.48 -2.08
N GLY A 613 23.16 -9.64 -0.88
CA GLY A 613 24.13 -8.69 -0.33
C GLY A 613 25.39 -8.58 -1.18
N THR A 614 25.94 -9.73 -1.62
CA THR A 614 27.08 -9.78 -2.55
C THR A 614 26.74 -9.09 -3.87
N LEU A 615 25.58 -9.43 -4.46
CA LEU A 615 25.11 -8.81 -5.70
C LEU A 615 24.96 -7.29 -5.58
N LEU A 616 24.36 -6.78 -4.50
CA LEU A 616 24.17 -5.35 -4.30
C LEU A 616 25.50 -4.61 -4.13
N SER A 617 26.48 -5.23 -3.46
CA SER A 617 27.83 -4.67 -3.35
C SER A 617 28.49 -4.54 -4.72
N GLU A 618 28.47 -5.62 -5.52
CA GLU A 618 29.09 -5.64 -6.84
C GLU A 618 28.39 -4.70 -7.83
N LEU A 619 27.05 -4.58 -7.77
CA LEU A 619 26.30 -3.57 -8.53
C LEU A 619 26.63 -2.14 -8.07
N GLY A 620 27.00 -1.95 -6.81
CA GLY A 620 27.51 -0.67 -6.30
C GLY A 620 28.86 -0.29 -6.92
N ASP A 621 29.73 -1.26 -7.13
CA ASP A 621 31.10 -1.01 -7.59
C ASP A 621 31.26 -1.06 -9.13
N THR A 622 30.37 -1.79 -9.80
CA THR A 622 30.48 -2.06 -11.25
C THR A 622 30.42 -0.79 -12.11
N LYS A 623 31.30 -0.73 -13.11
CA LYS A 623 31.27 0.27 -14.18
C LYS A 623 30.37 -0.14 -15.34
N ALA A 624 29.89 -1.38 -15.34
CA ALA A 624 29.08 -1.93 -16.43
C ALA A 624 27.73 -1.22 -16.59
N PHE A 625 27.18 -0.62 -15.53
CA PHE A 625 25.85 0.02 -15.55
C PHE A 625 25.92 1.46 -15.02
N PRO A 626 26.53 2.39 -15.76
CA PRO A 626 26.75 3.77 -15.29
C PRO A 626 25.44 4.55 -15.08
N ALA A 627 24.36 4.19 -15.77
CA ALA A 627 23.05 4.83 -15.64
C ALA A 627 22.15 4.20 -14.57
N LEU A 628 22.60 3.17 -13.85
CA LEU A 628 21.78 2.49 -12.86
C LEU A 628 21.47 3.44 -11.70
N GLN A 629 20.17 3.65 -11.47
CA GLN A 629 19.66 4.57 -10.44
C GLN A 629 18.83 3.84 -9.39
N THR A 630 18.12 2.77 -9.76
CA THR A 630 17.14 2.13 -8.87
C THR A 630 17.27 0.62 -8.85
N ILE A 631 17.17 0.04 -7.66
CA ILE A 631 17.02 -1.40 -7.45
C ILE A 631 15.75 -1.63 -6.62
N GLN A 632 14.76 -2.32 -7.16
CA GLN A 632 13.51 -2.62 -6.47
C GLN A 632 13.46 -4.07 -6.04
N HIS A 633 13.15 -4.33 -4.75
CA HIS A 633 13.05 -5.69 -4.22
C HIS A 633 11.73 -5.93 -3.44
N PRO A 634 10.93 -6.97 -3.76
CA PRO A 634 9.58 -7.17 -3.23
C PRO A 634 9.54 -7.63 -1.77
N HIS A 635 10.67 -8.08 -1.22
CA HIS A 635 10.84 -8.35 0.21
C HIS A 635 11.60 -7.26 0.96
N CYS A 636 12.06 -6.21 0.28
CA CYS A 636 12.64 -5.09 0.98
C CYS A 636 11.50 -4.35 1.71
N SER A 637 11.64 -4.29 3.03
CA SER A 637 10.73 -3.58 3.91
C SER A 637 11.55 -2.68 4.83
N TRP A 638 11.26 -1.39 4.81
CA TRP A 638 12.02 -0.44 5.62
C TRP A 638 11.72 -0.60 7.10
N PRO A 639 12.76 -0.69 7.94
CA PRO A 639 12.61 -0.66 9.39
C PRO A 639 12.11 0.71 9.87
N THR A 640 11.50 0.70 11.05
CA THR A 640 10.62 1.80 11.48
C THR A 640 11.14 2.48 12.72
N THR A 641 11.82 1.71 13.57
CA THR A 641 12.48 2.19 14.77
C THR A 641 13.98 2.34 14.55
N GLU A 642 14.63 3.19 15.34
CA GLU A 642 16.08 3.38 15.28
C GLU A 642 16.85 2.07 15.50
N ASN A 643 16.35 1.20 16.39
CA ASN A 643 16.95 -0.10 16.67
C ASN A 643 16.82 -1.08 15.50
N GLU A 644 15.65 -1.15 14.87
CA GLU A 644 15.45 -1.97 13.67
C GLU A 644 16.33 -1.47 12.52
N ILE A 645 16.48 -0.16 12.38
CA ILE A 645 17.37 0.47 11.39
C ILE A 645 18.80 -0.03 11.58
N LYS A 646 19.33 0.02 12.81
CA LYS A 646 20.68 -0.46 13.15
C LYS A 646 20.89 -1.95 12.83
N LYS A 647 19.83 -2.76 12.92
CA LYS A 647 19.90 -4.22 12.67
C LYS A 647 19.59 -4.62 11.22
N SER A 648 19.06 -3.70 10.42
CA SER A 648 18.53 -4.02 9.10
C SER A 648 19.64 -4.04 8.05
N LYS A 649 19.88 -5.23 7.49
CA LYS A 649 20.76 -5.39 6.31
C LYS A 649 20.30 -4.55 5.13
N TRP A 650 18.98 -4.38 4.95
CA TRP A 650 18.42 -3.56 3.88
C TRP A 650 18.86 -2.10 3.98
N VAL A 651 18.92 -1.55 5.20
CA VAL A 651 19.39 -0.17 5.40
C VAL A 651 20.88 -0.07 5.12
N ALA A 652 21.69 -1.01 5.63
CA ALA A 652 23.13 -1.01 5.37
C ALA A 652 23.44 -1.07 3.87
N TRP A 653 22.73 -1.93 3.12
CA TRP A 653 22.88 -1.98 1.66
C TRP A 653 22.39 -0.71 0.97
N ALA A 654 21.26 -0.15 1.39
CA ALA A 654 20.74 1.09 0.81
C ALA A 654 21.68 2.28 1.03
N GLU A 655 22.25 2.43 2.23
CA GLU A 655 23.21 3.50 2.53
C GLU A 655 24.52 3.29 1.76
N GLY A 656 25.04 2.05 1.69
CA GLY A 656 26.23 1.74 0.89
C GLY A 656 26.06 2.04 -0.60
N LEU A 657 24.87 1.78 -1.16
CA LEU A 657 24.55 2.13 -2.55
C LEU A 657 24.44 3.65 -2.80
N MET A 658 24.14 4.44 -1.77
CA MET A 658 24.05 5.89 -1.85
C MET A 658 25.39 6.61 -1.65
N GLU A 659 26.31 6.05 -0.86
CA GLU A 659 27.58 6.67 -0.44
C GLU A 659 28.73 6.49 -1.47
N ARG A 660 28.42 6.38 -2.76
CA ARG A 660 29.41 6.12 -3.82
C ARG A 660 30.23 7.38 -4.15
N GLU A 661 31.55 7.30 -4.06
CA GLU A 661 32.43 8.39 -4.50
C GLU A 661 32.45 8.51 -6.03
N GLY A 662 32.24 9.74 -6.54
CA GLY A 662 32.36 10.06 -7.96
C GLY A 662 31.27 9.47 -8.88
N ARG A 663 30.17 8.93 -8.34
CA ARG A 663 29.07 8.36 -9.12
C ARG A 663 27.69 8.77 -8.58
N PRO A 664 26.63 8.76 -9.42
CA PRO A 664 25.27 8.94 -8.94
C PRO A 664 24.87 7.87 -7.90
N PRO A 665 24.07 8.23 -6.88
CA PRO A 665 23.59 7.29 -5.88
C PRO A 665 22.62 6.28 -6.51
N ILE A 666 22.71 5.02 -6.07
CA ILE A 666 21.72 3.99 -6.41
C ILE A 666 20.72 3.89 -5.27
N TYR A 667 19.42 3.99 -5.57
CA TYR A 667 18.34 3.88 -4.60
C TYR A 667 17.81 2.45 -4.52
N LEU A 668 17.86 1.87 -3.33
CA LEU A 668 17.13 0.64 -3.02
C LEU A 668 15.66 1.00 -2.72
N VAL A 669 14.73 0.28 -3.34
CA VAL A 669 13.28 0.53 -3.31
C VAL A 669 12.54 -0.71 -2.82
N GLY A 670 11.62 -0.48 -1.88
CA GLY A 670 10.79 -1.51 -1.26
C GLY A 670 9.67 -2.03 -2.16
N ARG A 671 8.92 -3.00 -1.64
CA ARG A 671 7.72 -3.56 -2.30
C ARG A 671 6.67 -2.51 -2.66
N ASP A 672 6.55 -1.49 -1.82
CA ASP A 672 5.60 -0.40 -1.89
C ASP A 672 6.06 0.74 -2.81
N GLY A 673 7.18 0.58 -3.52
CA GLY A 673 7.76 1.65 -4.34
C GLY A 673 8.43 2.74 -3.51
N VAL A 674 8.53 2.56 -2.19
CA VAL A 674 9.17 3.55 -1.30
C VAL A 674 10.67 3.30 -1.28
N ARG A 675 11.46 4.33 -1.58
CA ARG A 675 12.93 4.29 -1.42
C ARG A 675 13.34 4.49 0.04
N TRP A 676 14.49 3.95 0.42
CA TRP A 676 15.11 4.33 1.69
C TRP A 676 15.40 5.83 1.69
N ARG A 677 15.06 6.49 2.80
CA ARG A 677 15.47 7.86 3.07
C ARG A 677 16.32 7.82 4.32
N PRO A 678 17.63 8.15 4.21
CA PRO A 678 18.46 8.30 5.39
C PRO A 678 17.75 9.20 6.39
N ARG A 679 17.59 8.71 7.62
CA ARG A 679 17.00 9.52 8.68
C ARG A 679 18.00 10.60 9.10
N LEU A 680 17.48 11.63 9.76
CA LEU A 680 18.31 12.67 10.36
C LEU A 680 19.38 12.02 11.25
N LYS A 681 20.63 11.96 10.76
CA LYS A 681 21.78 11.47 11.51
C LYS A 681 22.18 12.61 12.45
N PHE A 682 22.34 12.30 13.72
CA PHE A 682 22.87 13.29 14.67
C PHE A 682 24.33 13.54 14.29
N VAL A 683 24.64 14.75 13.85
CA VAL A 683 26.04 15.19 13.74
C VAL A 683 26.50 15.44 15.17
N SER A 684 27.14 14.42 15.77
CA SER A 684 27.81 14.62 17.04
C SER A 684 28.81 15.74 16.84
N LYS A 685 28.64 16.86 17.58
CA LYS A 685 29.65 17.91 17.61
C LYS A 685 30.99 17.21 17.88
N PRO A 686 32.02 17.45 17.06
CA PRO A 686 33.32 16.85 17.31
C PRO A 686 33.69 17.19 18.74
N THR A 687 33.90 16.15 19.56
CA THR A 687 34.35 16.31 20.93
C THR A 687 35.66 17.08 20.83
N LYS A 688 35.66 18.35 21.28
CA LYS A 688 36.89 19.12 21.41
C LYS A 688 37.77 18.32 22.36
N LYS A 689 38.76 17.64 21.80
CA LYS A 689 39.83 16.99 22.55
C LYS A 689 40.71 18.06 23.17
#